data_AF-A0A150FBK8-F1
#
_entry.id   AF-A0A150FBK8-F1
#
_cell.length_a   1.000
_cell.length_b   1.000
_cell.length_c   1.000
_cell.angle_alpha   90.00
_cell.angle_beta   90.00
_cell.angle_gamma   90.00
#
_symmetry.space_group_name_H-M   'P 1'
#
loop_
_entity.id
_entity.type
_entity.pdbx_description
1 polymer ?
#
loop_
_entity_poly.entity_id
_entity_poly.type
_entity_poly.pdbx_seq_one_letter_code
_entity_poly.pdbx_strand_id
1 'polypeptide(L)'
;MKTFIKERGLAFFLIAVVLLWVKTYAAYILNFNLGIDNTIQKILLFVNPLSSSLFFLGFGLLFKKKLQQTAIIAIHFLMSFLLYANIVYYRFFNDFITIPVLMQAKTNGGQLGGSAFSLMRWTDVFYFLDTVILIILAIKMKKPAEKTTKKSFRIVLASAVLVFLINLAVAESDRPELLTRSFDRNYLVKYLGTYNFTIYDAVQNVKSNSQRALADSSDVTDVENYMKANYDVPNNVYFGKAEGKNVIYVSLESLQSFIIDYKIDGKEVTPFLNKLAHDNNTFYFDNFFHQTGQGKTSDAEFMMENSLYPLAQGSVFVNKAQNTLQSVPAILKGKNYTSAAFHGNTQTFWNRNEMYKAEGIDKFFDSAYYDMSEENTKNYGMKDKPYFKESMPLLKSLPQPFYTKFITLSNHFPFGMDKEDTDFPAGDFGDSVVNNYFQSANYLDESIEQFFNDLKKDGLYDKSIIVMYGDHYGISENHDKAMAKVLGKDEITDYDNAQLQRVPLFIHAPGVKGGQIHKYSGDVDVAPTVLHLLGVDTKDYLMSGSDILSKEHREVIPFRNGDFISPNYTKVSGKYYDTKTGRLLKDSEVDKKEDSLVKTELEMSDKIINGDLLRFYQPKGFKKVDPTQYDYTKRDDSSSDDQNQ
;
A
#
# COMPACT_ATOMS: atom_id res chain seq x y z
N MET A 1 -27.91 6.66 44.48
CA MET A 1 -27.59 7.97 43.83
C MET A 1 -26.81 8.95 44.71
N LYS A 2 -27.14 9.15 46.01
CA LYS A 2 -26.43 10.11 46.89
C LYS A 2 -24.98 9.73 47.27
N THR A 3 -24.58 8.46 47.21
CA THR A 3 -23.20 8.00 47.50
C THR A 3 -22.24 8.14 46.31
N PHE A 4 -22.74 8.01 45.07
CA PHE A 4 -21.97 8.23 43.83
C PHE A 4 -21.50 9.69 43.68
N ILE A 5 -22.13 10.61 44.41
CA ILE A 5 -21.91 12.07 44.37
C ILE A 5 -20.82 12.53 45.37
N LYS A 6 -20.38 11.66 46.30
CA LYS A 6 -19.32 12.00 47.27
C LYS A 6 -17.90 11.87 46.68
N GLU A 7 -17.72 11.10 45.61
CA GLU A 7 -16.45 10.94 44.88
C GLU A 7 -16.49 11.62 43.50
N ARG A 8 -16.67 12.94 43.48
CA ARG A 8 -16.86 13.74 42.26
C ARG A 8 -15.82 13.51 41.15
N GLY A 9 -14.58 13.17 41.50
CA GLY A 9 -13.52 12.84 40.54
C GLY A 9 -13.72 11.50 39.84
N LEU A 10 -14.17 10.47 40.57
CA LEU A 10 -14.47 9.16 40.01
C LEU A 10 -15.72 9.23 39.11
N ALA A 11 -16.73 10.01 39.50
CA ALA A 11 -17.91 10.24 38.68
C ALA A 11 -17.56 10.93 37.34
N PHE A 12 -16.70 11.96 37.36
CA PHE A 12 -16.24 12.63 36.15
C PHE A 12 -15.45 11.67 35.23
N PHE A 13 -14.57 10.85 35.82
CA PHE A 13 -13.85 9.80 35.10
C PHE A 13 -14.81 8.79 34.43
N LEU A 14 -15.79 8.27 35.17
CA LEU A 14 -16.74 7.28 34.64
C LEU A 14 -17.60 7.87 33.50
N ILE A 15 -17.99 9.15 33.60
CA ILE A 15 -18.67 9.85 32.51
C ILE A 15 -17.77 9.92 31.27
N ALA A 16 -16.49 10.30 31.42
CA ALA A 16 -15.55 10.35 30.32
C ALA A 16 -15.34 8.96 29.67
N VAL A 17 -15.25 7.89 30.47
CA VAL A 17 -15.16 6.51 29.98
C VAL A 17 -16.40 6.13 29.16
N VAL A 18 -17.60 6.39 29.67
CA VAL A 18 -18.85 6.05 28.96
C VAL A 18 -18.99 6.83 27.66
N LEU A 19 -18.67 8.13 27.67
CA LEU A 19 -18.73 8.96 26.46
C LEU A 19 -17.77 8.44 25.38
N LEU A 20 -16.51 8.21 25.74
CA LEU A 20 -15.51 7.70 24.81
C LEU A 20 -15.87 6.30 24.30
N TRP A 21 -16.38 5.44 25.19
CA TRP A 21 -16.78 4.08 24.86
C TRP A 21 -17.94 4.06 23.85
N VAL A 22 -19.03 4.76 24.14
CA VAL A 22 -20.21 4.83 23.25
C VAL A 22 -19.82 5.45 21.91
N LYS A 23 -19.04 6.54 21.93
CA LYS A 23 -18.55 7.17 20.70
C LYS A 23 -17.71 6.22 19.86
N THR A 24 -16.77 5.51 20.48
CA THR A 24 -15.88 4.59 19.76
C THR A 24 -16.68 3.44 19.14
N TYR A 25 -17.63 2.87 19.88
CA TYR A 25 -18.52 1.84 19.34
C TYR A 25 -19.40 2.34 18.20
N ALA A 26 -19.97 3.55 18.33
CA ALA A 26 -20.73 4.17 17.25
C ALA A 26 -19.85 4.42 16.01
N ALA A 27 -18.61 4.87 16.20
CA ALA A 27 -17.66 5.05 15.11
C ALA A 27 -17.38 3.73 14.36
N TYR A 28 -17.21 2.62 15.09
CA TYR A 28 -17.00 1.30 14.48
C TYR A 28 -18.14 0.85 13.58
N ILE A 29 -19.39 1.05 14.02
CA ILE A 29 -20.57 0.65 13.23
C ILE A 29 -20.76 1.57 12.01
N LEU A 30 -20.50 2.87 12.17
CA LEU A 30 -20.85 3.87 11.17
C LEU A 30 -19.76 4.14 10.12
N ASN A 31 -18.48 3.87 10.45
CA ASN A 31 -17.36 4.30 9.60
C ASN A 31 -16.37 3.19 9.22
N PHE A 32 -16.42 2.01 9.84
CA PHE A 32 -15.49 0.92 9.53
C PHE A 32 -16.24 -0.30 9.00
N ASN A 33 -15.75 -0.89 7.93
CA ASN A 33 -16.24 -2.16 7.40
C ASN A 33 -15.40 -3.32 7.96
N LEU A 34 -15.73 -3.79 9.17
CA LEU A 34 -14.93 -4.79 9.88
C LEU A 34 -15.31 -6.25 9.60
N GLY A 35 -16.29 -6.51 8.73
CA GLY A 35 -16.78 -7.87 8.43
C GLY A 35 -17.29 -8.61 9.67
N ILE A 36 -18.31 -8.06 10.33
CA ILE A 36 -18.87 -8.61 11.57
C ILE A 36 -19.98 -9.62 11.21
N ASP A 37 -19.69 -10.91 11.42
CA ASP A 37 -20.52 -12.02 10.95
C ASP A 37 -21.39 -12.64 12.05
N ASN A 38 -20.96 -12.59 13.31
CA ASN A 38 -21.60 -13.36 14.39
C ASN A 38 -21.83 -12.56 15.68
N THR A 39 -22.63 -13.13 16.59
CA THR A 39 -23.00 -12.48 17.86
C THR A 39 -21.79 -12.30 18.79
N ILE A 40 -20.83 -13.22 18.79
CA ILE A 40 -19.62 -13.12 19.62
C ILE A 40 -18.80 -11.90 19.19
N GLN A 41 -18.59 -11.72 17.88
CA GLN A 41 -17.89 -10.57 17.31
C GLN A 41 -18.61 -9.25 17.65
N LYS A 42 -19.95 -9.21 17.62
CA LYS A 42 -20.72 -8.02 18.05
C LYS A 42 -20.48 -7.68 19.52
N ILE A 43 -20.45 -8.68 20.39
CA ILE A 43 -20.15 -8.51 21.82
C ILE A 43 -18.71 -8.03 22.01
N LEU A 44 -17.75 -8.66 21.33
CA LEU A 44 -16.34 -8.30 21.40
C LEU A 44 -16.12 -6.85 20.95
N LEU A 45 -16.72 -6.46 19.83
CA LEU A 45 -16.64 -5.11 19.29
C LEU A 45 -17.23 -4.06 20.24
N PHE A 46 -18.34 -4.41 20.91
CA PHE A 46 -18.92 -3.55 21.94
C PHE A 46 -18.02 -3.45 23.17
N VAL A 47 -17.41 -4.53 23.64
CA VAL A 47 -16.62 -4.54 24.88
C VAL A 47 -15.20 -3.98 24.69
N ASN A 48 -14.59 -4.15 23.51
CA ASN A 48 -13.16 -3.87 23.32
C ASN A 48 -12.74 -2.42 23.65
N PRO A 49 -13.53 -1.35 23.39
CA PRO A 49 -13.08 0.01 23.69
C PRO A 49 -13.09 0.32 25.19
N LEU A 50 -13.81 -0.48 25.99
CA LEU A 50 -13.93 -0.26 27.42
C LEU A 50 -12.59 -0.46 28.12
N SER A 51 -11.83 -1.50 27.73
CA SER A 51 -10.52 -1.81 28.32
C SER A 51 -9.54 -0.65 28.17
N SER A 52 -9.37 -0.15 26.96
CA SER A 52 -8.49 0.97 26.63
C SER A 52 -8.98 2.29 27.22
N SER A 53 -10.29 2.56 27.19
CA SER A 53 -10.87 3.74 27.82
C SER A 53 -10.59 3.79 29.32
N LEU A 54 -10.77 2.66 30.03
CA LEU A 54 -10.44 2.55 31.46
C LEU A 54 -8.93 2.72 31.70
N PHE A 55 -8.10 2.08 30.88
CA PHE A 55 -6.64 2.12 31.00
C PHE A 55 -6.08 3.54 30.86
N PHE A 56 -6.35 4.19 29.72
CA PHE A 56 -5.77 5.49 29.40
C PHE A 56 -6.36 6.62 30.24
N LEU A 57 -7.69 6.74 30.32
CA LEU A 57 -8.32 7.76 31.18
C LEU A 57 -8.00 7.53 32.66
N GLY A 58 -7.67 6.28 33.04
CA GLY A 58 -7.26 5.91 34.39
C GLY A 58 -6.05 6.70 34.86
N PHE A 59 -5.08 7.02 33.98
CA PHE A 59 -3.93 7.86 34.33
C PHE A 59 -4.33 9.26 34.82
N GLY A 60 -5.48 9.78 34.38
CA GLY A 60 -6.05 11.02 34.90
C GLY A 60 -6.33 10.98 36.42
N LEU A 61 -6.57 9.79 36.98
CA LEU A 61 -6.84 9.59 38.42
C LEU A 61 -5.59 9.79 39.31
N LEU A 62 -4.38 9.81 38.73
CA LEU A 62 -3.13 10.10 39.45
C LEU A 62 -3.03 11.57 39.87
N PHE A 63 -3.68 12.46 39.11
CA PHE A 63 -3.69 13.90 39.38
C PHE A 63 -4.77 14.26 40.40
N LYS A 64 -4.68 15.48 40.95
CA LYS A 64 -5.59 15.98 42.00
C LYS A 64 -6.24 17.28 41.57
N LYS A 65 -7.38 17.61 42.19
CA LYS A 65 -8.10 18.88 41.98
C LYS A 65 -8.43 19.11 40.49
N LYS A 66 -8.33 20.36 40.00
CA LYS A 66 -8.63 20.72 38.62
C LYS A 66 -7.71 20.01 37.61
N LEU A 67 -6.47 19.71 38.00
CA LEU A 67 -5.50 19.04 37.12
C LEU A 67 -5.96 17.63 36.72
N GLN A 68 -6.71 16.94 37.58
CA GLN A 68 -7.33 15.66 37.21
C GLN A 68 -8.33 15.81 36.07
N GLN A 69 -9.25 16.77 36.17
CA GLN A 69 -10.26 17.00 35.14
C GLN A 69 -9.59 17.42 33.83
N THR A 70 -8.60 18.31 33.89
CA THR A 70 -7.80 18.71 32.73
C THR A 70 -7.06 17.53 32.11
N ALA A 71 -6.42 16.67 32.91
CA ALA A 71 -5.72 15.49 32.41
C ALA A 71 -6.69 14.49 31.74
N ILE A 72 -7.85 14.23 32.35
CA ILE A 72 -8.89 13.37 31.76
C ILE A 72 -9.39 13.96 30.44
N ILE A 73 -9.69 15.26 30.38
CA ILE A 73 -10.13 15.94 29.15
C ILE A 73 -9.04 15.87 28.08
N ALA A 74 -7.77 16.10 28.43
CA ALA A 74 -6.66 16.06 27.49
C ALA A 74 -6.46 14.64 26.92
N ILE A 75 -6.42 13.62 27.77
CA ILE A 75 -6.32 12.21 27.34
C ILE A 75 -7.54 11.83 26.47
N HIS A 76 -8.74 12.21 26.91
CA HIS A 76 -9.97 11.98 26.15
C HIS A 76 -9.92 12.64 24.76
N PHE A 77 -9.48 13.89 24.67
CA PHE A 77 -9.30 14.59 23.40
C PHE A 77 -8.28 13.88 22.50
N LEU A 78 -7.13 13.47 23.03
CA LEU A 78 -6.10 12.76 22.27
C LEU A 78 -6.61 11.41 21.74
N MET A 79 -7.34 10.65 22.56
CA MET A 79 -7.98 9.40 22.12
C MET A 79 -9.04 9.66 21.04
N SER A 80 -9.86 10.72 21.22
CA SER A 80 -10.86 11.14 20.24
C SER A 80 -10.22 11.56 18.91
N PHE A 81 -9.09 12.26 18.98
CA PHE A 81 -8.31 12.66 17.82
C PHE A 81 -7.71 11.45 17.10
N LEU A 82 -7.16 10.48 17.84
CA LEU A 82 -6.64 9.24 17.25
C LEU A 82 -7.74 8.43 16.56
N LEU A 83 -8.92 8.32 17.18
CA LEU A 83 -10.08 7.68 16.56
C LEU A 83 -10.50 8.44 15.28
N TYR A 84 -10.58 9.76 15.36
CA TYR A 84 -10.93 10.60 14.21
C TYR A 84 -9.92 10.47 13.07
N ALA A 85 -8.62 10.49 13.36
CA ALA A 85 -7.56 10.29 12.38
C ALA A 85 -7.70 8.94 11.67
N ASN A 86 -7.98 7.87 12.42
CA ASN A 86 -8.27 6.56 11.82
C ASN A 86 -9.53 6.58 10.96
N ILE A 87 -10.60 7.28 11.35
CA ILE A 87 -11.81 7.43 10.53
C ILE A 87 -11.49 8.11 9.19
N VAL A 88 -10.74 9.21 9.21
CA VAL A 88 -10.37 9.92 7.97
C VAL A 88 -9.49 9.05 7.08
N TYR A 89 -8.51 8.37 7.67
CA TYR A 89 -7.62 7.46 6.95
C TYR A 89 -8.39 6.27 6.33
N TYR A 90 -9.31 5.68 7.09
CA TYR A 90 -10.11 4.54 6.64
C TYR A 90 -10.99 4.86 5.42
N ARG A 91 -11.51 6.09 5.31
CA ARG A 91 -12.34 6.56 4.16
C ARG A 91 -11.66 6.45 2.80
N PHE A 92 -10.33 6.26 2.76
CA PHE A 92 -9.61 5.99 1.53
C PHE A 92 -8.96 4.60 1.55
N PHE A 93 -8.25 4.26 2.63
CA PHE A 93 -7.39 3.09 2.67
C PHE A 93 -8.10 1.79 3.11
N ASN A 94 -9.33 1.85 3.64
CA ASN A 94 -10.01 0.73 4.32
C ASN A 94 -9.14 0.06 5.38
N ASP A 95 -8.34 0.86 6.07
CA ASP A 95 -7.26 0.39 6.91
C ASP A 95 -7.00 1.37 8.06
N PHE A 96 -6.10 1.00 8.98
CA PHE A 96 -5.79 1.74 10.19
C PHE A 96 -4.39 2.34 10.16
N ILE A 97 -4.25 3.49 10.83
CA ILE A 97 -2.97 4.18 10.98
C ILE A 97 -2.07 3.36 11.90
N THR A 98 -0.86 3.08 11.41
CA THR A 98 0.20 2.38 12.13
C THR A 98 1.33 3.35 12.47
N ILE A 99 2.18 3.02 13.44
CA ILE A 99 3.40 3.78 13.79
C ILE A 99 4.30 3.93 12.55
N PRO A 100 4.57 2.89 11.74
CA PRO A 100 5.23 3.05 10.44
C PRO A 100 4.57 4.05 9.49
N VAL A 101 3.24 4.14 9.43
CA VAL A 101 2.54 5.14 8.59
C VAL A 101 2.75 6.55 9.12
N LEU A 102 2.74 6.76 10.45
CA LEU A 102 3.05 8.06 11.03
C LEU A 102 4.46 8.55 10.67
N MET A 103 5.42 7.63 10.51
CA MET A 103 6.77 7.97 10.07
C MET A 103 6.82 8.50 8.63
N GLN A 104 5.86 8.09 7.77
CA GLN A 104 5.76 8.58 6.38
C GLN A 104 5.33 10.04 6.30
N ALA A 105 4.70 10.60 7.34
CA ALA A 105 4.28 12.00 7.34
C ALA A 105 5.46 12.97 7.15
N LYS A 106 6.69 12.55 7.53
CA LYS A 106 7.91 13.33 7.32
C LYS A 106 8.26 13.51 5.84
N THR A 107 8.05 12.48 5.01
CA THR A 107 8.42 12.48 3.59
C THR A 107 7.24 12.85 2.68
N ASN A 108 6.01 12.51 3.09
CA ASN A 108 4.83 12.60 2.25
C ASN A 108 3.85 13.69 2.69
N GLY A 109 3.98 14.20 3.93
CA GLY A 109 2.94 15.03 4.57
C GLY A 109 2.61 16.33 3.85
N GLY A 110 3.60 16.96 3.22
CA GLY A 110 3.39 18.19 2.44
C GLY A 110 2.61 17.99 1.14
N GLN A 111 2.61 16.76 0.60
CA GLN A 111 2.07 16.47 -0.74
C GLN A 111 0.74 15.71 -0.68
N LEU A 112 0.51 14.90 0.35
CA LEU A 112 -0.76 14.20 0.56
C LEU A 112 -1.87 15.10 1.13
N GLY A 113 -1.59 16.39 1.41
CA GLY A 113 -2.52 17.29 2.09
C GLY A 113 -3.85 17.46 1.35
N GLY A 114 -3.84 17.67 0.03
CA GLY A 114 -5.06 17.85 -0.77
C GLY A 114 -6.02 16.65 -0.68
N SER A 115 -5.47 15.44 -0.80
CA SER A 115 -6.23 14.19 -0.65
C SER A 115 -6.69 13.95 0.78
N ALA A 116 -5.90 14.33 1.79
CA ALA A 116 -6.36 14.24 3.18
C ALA A 116 -7.55 15.19 3.45
N PHE A 117 -7.52 16.41 2.91
CA PHE A 117 -8.61 17.37 3.06
C PHE A 117 -9.89 16.93 2.34
N SER A 118 -9.79 16.29 1.17
CA SER A 118 -10.97 15.81 0.44
C SER A 118 -11.74 14.69 1.17
N LEU A 119 -11.07 13.99 2.10
CA LEU A 119 -11.68 12.96 2.94
C LEU A 119 -12.37 13.51 4.19
N MET A 120 -12.09 14.76 4.58
CA MET A 120 -12.70 15.39 5.75
C MET A 120 -14.12 15.87 5.44
N ARG A 121 -15.02 15.72 6.41
CA ARG A 121 -16.43 16.14 6.31
C ARG A 121 -16.73 17.18 7.37
N TRP A 122 -17.60 18.15 7.08
CA TRP A 122 -17.99 19.16 8.07
C TRP A 122 -18.65 18.54 9.33
N THR A 123 -19.29 17.38 9.18
CA THR A 123 -19.89 16.62 10.29
C THR A 123 -18.85 16.03 11.25
N ASP A 124 -17.57 15.99 10.88
CA ASP A 124 -16.51 15.42 11.71
C ASP A 124 -16.30 16.17 13.03
N VAL A 125 -16.74 17.43 13.11
CA VAL A 125 -16.74 18.22 14.36
C VAL A 125 -17.49 17.51 15.50
N PHE A 126 -18.48 16.68 15.18
CA PHE A 126 -19.27 15.96 16.18
C PHE A 126 -18.48 14.86 16.91
N TYR A 127 -17.35 14.38 16.38
CA TYR A 127 -16.46 13.45 17.09
C TYR A 127 -15.81 14.07 18.34
N PHE A 128 -15.86 15.40 18.46
CA PHE A 128 -15.30 16.14 19.59
C PHE A 128 -16.38 16.74 20.52
N LEU A 129 -17.67 16.52 20.24
CA LEU A 129 -18.79 17.06 21.01
C LEU A 129 -18.76 16.62 22.49
N ASP A 130 -18.42 15.36 22.73
CA ASP A 130 -18.28 14.83 24.09
C ASP A 130 -17.12 15.45 24.89
N THR A 131 -16.04 15.83 24.20
CA THR A 131 -14.95 16.61 24.80
C THR A 131 -15.46 17.99 25.24
N VAL A 132 -16.29 18.66 24.42
CA VAL A 132 -16.94 19.92 24.79
C VAL A 132 -17.87 19.73 25.99
N ILE A 133 -18.65 18.63 26.03
CA ILE A 133 -19.50 18.28 27.18
C ILE A 133 -18.64 18.13 28.45
N LEU A 134 -17.51 17.43 28.38
CA LEU A 134 -16.60 17.27 29.52
C LEU A 134 -16.01 18.60 29.99
N ILE A 135 -15.67 19.52 29.08
CA ILE A 135 -15.20 20.88 29.42
C ILE A 135 -16.30 21.65 30.18
N ILE A 136 -17.54 21.65 29.67
CA ILE A 136 -18.67 22.33 30.31
C ILE A 136 -18.93 21.73 31.70
N LEU A 137 -18.89 20.40 31.83
CA LEU A 137 -19.05 19.72 33.12
C LEU A 137 -17.94 20.12 34.10
N ALA A 138 -16.68 20.16 33.65
CA ALA A 138 -15.55 20.57 34.48
C ALA A 138 -15.69 22.01 34.98
N ILE A 139 -16.14 22.94 34.13
CA ILE A 139 -16.38 24.36 34.50
C ILE A 139 -17.53 24.47 35.52
N LYS A 140 -18.63 23.73 35.33
CA LYS A 140 -19.80 23.74 36.23
C LYS A 140 -19.50 23.11 37.59
N MET A 141 -18.51 22.23 37.69
CA MET A 141 -18.07 21.62 38.95
C MET A 141 -17.27 22.62 39.80
N LYS A 142 -17.96 23.53 40.50
CA LYS A 142 -17.39 24.60 41.36
C LYS A 142 -16.43 24.13 42.48
N LYS A 143 -16.39 22.83 42.83
CA LYS A 143 -15.47 22.25 43.83
C LYS A 143 -14.67 21.11 43.20
N PRO A 144 -13.32 21.20 43.13
CA PRO A 144 -12.47 20.13 42.59
C PRO A 144 -12.59 18.85 43.42
N ALA A 145 -12.28 17.69 42.84
CA ALA A 145 -12.18 16.44 43.59
C ALA A 145 -11.13 16.57 44.71
N GLU A 146 -11.54 16.36 45.97
CA GLU A 146 -10.67 16.56 47.14
C GLU A 146 -9.65 15.43 47.31
N LYS A 147 -10.00 14.18 46.96
CA LYS A 147 -9.10 13.02 47.00
C LYS A 147 -9.50 11.99 45.95
N THR A 148 -8.65 11.74 44.95
CA THR A 148 -8.54 10.42 44.33
C THR A 148 -7.39 9.69 44.99
N THR A 149 -7.62 8.42 45.34
CA THR A 149 -6.61 7.61 46.01
C THR A 149 -5.84 6.79 44.97
N LYS A 150 -4.54 6.53 45.23
CA LYS A 150 -3.77 5.56 44.45
C LYS A 150 -4.46 4.18 44.37
N LYS A 151 -5.33 3.86 45.34
CA LYS A 151 -6.18 2.67 45.35
C LYS A 151 -7.21 2.69 44.21
N SER A 152 -7.92 3.80 43.98
CA SER A 152 -8.87 3.93 42.87
C SER A 152 -8.19 3.75 41.51
N PHE A 153 -7.03 4.36 41.31
CA PHE A 153 -6.21 4.16 40.10
C PHE A 153 -5.81 2.70 39.89
N ARG A 154 -5.29 2.03 40.93
CA ARG A 154 -4.89 0.61 40.86
C ARG A 154 -6.06 -0.31 40.55
N ILE A 155 -7.24 -0.06 41.14
CA ILE A 155 -8.45 -0.82 40.86
C ILE A 155 -8.86 -0.64 39.40
N VAL A 156 -8.92 0.60 38.90
CA VAL A 156 -9.26 0.89 37.49
C VAL A 156 -8.28 0.22 36.53
N LEU A 157 -6.98 0.28 36.82
CA LEU A 157 -5.95 -0.36 36.00
C LEU A 157 -6.09 -1.89 36.00
N ALA A 158 -6.31 -2.49 37.17
CA ALA A 158 -6.54 -3.93 37.28
C ALA A 158 -7.83 -4.35 36.55
N SER A 159 -8.90 -3.55 36.64
CA SER A 159 -10.13 -3.78 35.87
C SER A 159 -9.90 -3.65 34.37
N ALA A 160 -9.13 -2.65 33.91
CA ALA A 160 -8.80 -2.48 32.51
C ALA A 160 -8.04 -3.71 31.95
N VAL A 161 -7.04 -4.19 32.68
CA VAL A 161 -6.27 -5.40 32.33
C VAL A 161 -7.16 -6.64 32.34
N LEU A 162 -8.01 -6.81 33.36
CA LEU A 162 -8.92 -7.95 33.43
C LEU A 162 -9.92 -7.97 32.26
N VAL A 163 -10.53 -6.82 31.94
CA VAL A 163 -11.44 -6.69 30.79
C VAL A 163 -10.70 -7.00 29.48
N PHE A 164 -9.47 -6.51 29.32
CA PHE A 164 -8.64 -6.83 28.15
C PHE A 164 -8.33 -8.33 28.06
N LEU A 165 -7.89 -8.97 29.14
CA LEU A 165 -7.57 -10.40 29.13
C LEU A 165 -8.79 -11.28 28.85
N ILE A 166 -9.96 -10.93 29.39
CA ILE A 166 -11.21 -11.62 29.08
C ILE A 166 -11.57 -11.44 27.60
N ASN A 167 -11.50 -10.21 27.09
CA ASN A 167 -11.77 -9.92 25.68
C ASN A 167 -10.82 -10.69 24.76
N LEU A 168 -9.51 -10.71 25.06
CA LEU A 168 -8.50 -11.46 24.32
C LEU A 168 -8.75 -12.98 24.38
N ALA A 169 -9.11 -13.53 25.54
CA ALA A 169 -9.38 -14.96 25.69
C ALA A 169 -10.60 -15.41 24.85
N VAL A 170 -11.66 -14.60 24.83
CA VAL A 170 -12.82 -14.85 23.97
C VAL A 170 -12.47 -14.66 22.50
N ALA A 171 -11.64 -13.67 22.17
CA ALA A 171 -11.16 -13.42 20.82
C ALA A 171 -10.33 -14.60 20.26
N GLU A 172 -9.37 -15.12 21.03
CA GLU A 172 -8.56 -16.29 20.65
C GLU A 172 -9.40 -17.58 20.58
N SER A 173 -10.45 -17.70 21.40
CA SER A 173 -11.38 -18.83 21.31
C SER A 173 -12.25 -18.79 20.06
N ASP A 174 -12.68 -17.60 19.62
CA ASP A 174 -13.42 -17.44 18.36
C ASP A 174 -12.47 -17.57 17.17
N ARG A 175 -11.23 -17.11 17.30
CA ARG A 175 -10.19 -17.10 16.26
C ARG A 175 -8.81 -17.40 16.84
N PRO A 176 -8.38 -18.66 16.77
CA PRO A 176 -7.04 -19.06 17.18
C PRO A 176 -5.98 -18.32 16.36
N GLU A 177 -4.84 -18.03 16.97
CA GLU A 177 -3.67 -17.40 16.33
C GLU A 177 -3.89 -15.92 15.96
N LEU A 178 -4.81 -15.24 16.65
CA LEU A 178 -5.16 -13.85 16.34
C LEU A 178 -3.94 -12.94 16.37
N LEU A 179 -3.09 -13.06 17.39
CA LEU A 179 -1.92 -12.19 17.56
C LEU A 179 -0.73 -12.53 16.67
N THR A 180 -0.71 -13.71 16.03
CA THR A 180 0.36 -14.12 15.11
C THR A 180 0.02 -13.82 13.65
N ARG A 181 -1.27 -13.69 13.31
CA ARG A 181 -1.76 -13.28 11.98
C ARG A 181 -1.78 -11.76 11.83
N SER A 182 -0.61 -11.13 11.95
CA SER A 182 -0.46 -9.68 12.02
C SER A 182 -0.76 -8.89 10.74
N PHE A 183 -1.11 -9.59 9.65
CA PHE A 183 -1.26 -9.01 8.31
C PHE A 183 -2.61 -8.32 8.09
N ASP A 184 -3.68 -8.75 8.77
CA ASP A 184 -5.02 -8.16 8.63
C ASP A 184 -5.37 -7.28 9.84
N ARG A 185 -5.28 -5.96 9.63
CA ARG A 185 -5.54 -4.94 10.66
C ARG A 185 -7.02 -4.75 10.95
N ASN A 186 -7.89 -4.90 9.95
CA ASN A 186 -9.34 -4.90 10.15
C ASN A 186 -9.75 -6.01 11.10
N TYR A 187 -9.13 -7.18 10.91
CA TYR A 187 -9.27 -8.30 11.82
C TYR A 187 -8.85 -7.94 13.25
N LEU A 188 -7.63 -7.42 13.44
CA LEU A 188 -7.14 -7.08 14.77
C LEU A 188 -8.00 -6.02 15.46
N VAL A 189 -8.46 -5.00 14.75
CA VAL A 189 -9.33 -3.95 15.30
C VAL A 189 -10.72 -4.47 15.65
N LYS A 190 -11.29 -5.38 14.85
CA LYS A 190 -12.56 -6.05 15.16
C LYS A 190 -12.52 -6.73 16.53
N TYR A 191 -11.43 -7.44 16.82
CA TYR A 191 -11.31 -8.20 18.07
C TYR A 191 -10.79 -7.35 19.23
N LEU A 192 -9.70 -6.59 19.05
CA LEU A 192 -8.98 -5.91 20.13
C LEU A 192 -9.37 -4.44 20.31
N GLY A 193 -9.90 -3.80 19.27
CA GLY A 193 -10.21 -2.38 19.24
C GLY A 193 -9.03 -1.50 18.82
N THR A 194 -9.34 -0.35 18.23
CA THR A 194 -8.40 0.64 17.67
C THR A 194 -7.26 1.01 18.62
N TYR A 195 -7.55 1.37 19.87
CA TYR A 195 -6.52 1.79 20.82
C TYR A 195 -5.59 0.65 21.25
N ASN A 196 -6.12 -0.56 21.45
CA ASN A 196 -5.30 -1.72 21.79
C ASN A 196 -4.48 -2.17 20.58
N PHE A 197 -5.05 -2.06 19.38
CA PHE A 197 -4.32 -2.26 18.12
C PHE A 197 -3.14 -1.29 18.00
N THR A 198 -3.30 0.00 18.31
CA THR A 198 -2.18 0.95 18.31
C THR A 198 -1.04 0.54 19.25
N ILE A 199 -1.36 -0.05 20.42
CA ILE A 199 -0.33 -0.60 21.32
C ILE A 199 0.33 -1.84 20.69
N TYR A 200 -0.48 -2.75 20.14
CA TYR A 200 0.02 -3.96 19.46
C TYR A 200 0.97 -3.61 18.32
N ASP A 201 0.58 -2.67 17.46
CA ASP A 201 1.38 -2.17 16.35
C ASP A 201 2.70 -1.52 16.83
N ALA A 202 2.67 -0.71 17.89
CA ALA A 202 3.90 -0.18 18.49
C ALA A 202 4.85 -1.31 18.95
N VAL A 203 4.33 -2.39 19.52
CA VAL A 203 5.13 -3.57 19.90
C VAL A 203 5.68 -4.29 18.66
N GLN A 204 4.87 -4.48 17.61
CA GLN A 204 5.33 -5.10 16.36
C GLN A 204 6.41 -4.26 15.67
N ASN A 205 6.28 -2.94 15.66
CA ASN A 205 7.27 -2.03 15.10
C ASN A 205 8.62 -2.14 15.84
N VAL A 206 8.61 -2.20 17.18
CA VAL A 206 9.83 -2.41 17.96
C VAL A 206 10.45 -3.78 17.64
N LYS A 207 9.62 -4.83 17.55
CA LYS A 207 10.07 -6.19 17.20
C LYS A 207 10.72 -6.24 15.83
N SER A 208 10.07 -5.71 14.78
CA SER A 208 10.59 -5.73 13.40
C SER A 208 11.88 -4.91 13.25
N ASN A 209 12.00 -3.80 13.98
CA ASN A 209 13.23 -3.02 14.02
C ASN A 209 14.38 -3.74 14.75
N SER A 210 14.06 -4.53 15.79
CA SER A 210 15.08 -5.31 16.51
C SER A 210 15.60 -6.51 15.71
N GLN A 211 14.81 -7.05 14.77
CA GLN A 211 15.21 -8.20 13.94
C GLN A 211 16.50 -7.92 13.16
N ARG A 212 16.66 -6.72 12.58
CA ARG A 212 17.90 -6.34 11.88
C ARG A 212 19.15 -6.42 12.78
N ALA A 213 19.02 -6.05 14.05
CA ALA A 213 20.14 -6.07 14.99
C ALA A 213 20.47 -7.50 15.48
N LEU A 214 19.47 -8.38 15.49
CA LEU A 214 19.59 -9.76 15.95
C LEU A 214 19.89 -10.77 14.83
N ALA A 215 19.66 -10.40 13.57
CA ALA A 215 19.79 -11.29 12.42
C ALA A 215 21.24 -11.72 12.17
N ASP A 216 21.43 -12.98 11.83
CA ASP A 216 22.73 -13.58 11.55
C ASP A 216 22.80 -14.27 10.17
N SER A 217 23.97 -14.82 9.84
CA SER A 217 24.20 -15.48 8.56
C SER A 217 23.54 -16.86 8.45
N SER A 218 23.00 -17.43 9.53
CA SER A 218 22.26 -18.70 9.47
C SER A 218 20.81 -18.49 9.03
N ASP A 219 20.21 -17.33 9.38
CA ASP A 219 18.85 -16.96 8.98
C ASP A 219 18.64 -16.92 7.46
N VAL A 220 19.70 -16.61 6.69
CA VAL A 220 19.66 -16.61 5.22
C VAL A 220 19.50 -18.03 4.64
N THR A 221 20.00 -19.05 5.34
CA THR A 221 20.06 -20.43 4.82
C THR A 221 18.65 -21.00 4.65
N ASP A 222 17.76 -20.73 5.60
CA ASP A 222 16.35 -21.15 5.52
C ASP A 222 15.64 -20.51 4.32
N VAL A 223 15.87 -19.21 4.13
CA VAL A 223 15.31 -18.45 3.01
C VAL A 223 15.86 -18.95 1.68
N GLU A 224 17.18 -19.12 1.58
CA GLU A 224 17.84 -19.61 0.37
C GLU A 224 17.35 -21.00 -0.03
N ASN A 225 17.24 -21.92 0.94
CA ASN A 225 16.71 -23.26 0.70
C ASN A 225 15.27 -23.21 0.20
N TYR A 226 14.42 -22.37 0.79
CA TYR A 226 13.05 -22.19 0.35
C TYR A 226 12.97 -21.63 -1.08
N MET A 227 13.69 -20.55 -1.38
CA MET A 227 13.66 -19.93 -2.71
C MET A 227 14.19 -20.87 -3.80
N LYS A 228 15.28 -21.61 -3.53
CA LYS A 228 15.83 -22.59 -4.49
C LYS A 228 14.92 -23.79 -4.71
N ALA A 229 14.18 -24.22 -3.69
CA ALA A 229 13.24 -25.34 -3.80
C ALA A 229 11.97 -24.95 -4.60
N ASN A 230 11.64 -23.67 -4.65
CA ASN A 230 10.46 -23.13 -5.34
C ASN A 230 10.85 -22.29 -6.58
N TYR A 231 12.03 -22.53 -7.16
CA TYR A 231 12.46 -21.85 -8.39
C TYR A 231 11.79 -22.47 -9.62
N ASP A 232 11.12 -21.63 -10.40
CA ASP A 232 10.46 -22.03 -11.64
C ASP A 232 11.41 -21.87 -12.83
N VAL A 233 11.61 -22.97 -13.58
CA VAL A 233 12.59 -23.00 -14.68
C VAL A 233 12.15 -22.07 -15.83
N PRO A 234 13.05 -21.26 -16.41
CA PRO A 234 12.72 -20.39 -17.54
C PRO A 234 12.18 -21.16 -18.74
N ASN A 235 11.24 -20.56 -19.46
CA ASN A 235 10.77 -21.14 -20.71
C ASN A 235 11.72 -20.81 -21.87
N ASN A 236 12.41 -21.82 -22.40
CA ASN A 236 13.35 -21.70 -23.53
C ASN A 236 12.77 -21.06 -24.81
N VAL A 237 11.44 -21.00 -24.94
CA VAL A 237 10.79 -20.27 -26.05
C VAL A 237 11.04 -18.76 -25.94
N TYR A 238 11.09 -18.22 -24.73
CA TYR A 238 11.18 -16.78 -24.43
C TYR A 238 12.51 -16.36 -23.83
N PHE A 239 13.22 -17.27 -23.15
CA PHE A 239 14.48 -16.97 -22.48
C PHE A 239 15.50 -16.35 -23.44
N GLY A 240 16.03 -15.17 -23.10
CA GLY A 240 17.03 -14.43 -23.87
C GLY A 240 16.54 -13.86 -25.20
N LYS A 241 15.24 -13.93 -25.55
CA LYS A 241 14.74 -13.43 -26.83
C LYS A 241 14.82 -11.91 -26.98
N ALA A 242 14.94 -11.19 -25.88
CA ALA A 242 15.11 -9.75 -25.84
C ALA A 242 16.47 -9.34 -25.24
N GLU A 243 17.48 -10.22 -25.29
CA GLU A 243 18.83 -9.88 -24.81
C GLU A 243 19.38 -8.60 -25.48
N GLY A 244 19.95 -7.72 -24.66
CA GLY A 244 20.55 -6.45 -25.10
C GLY A 244 19.55 -5.35 -25.48
N LYS A 245 18.23 -5.58 -25.36
CA LYS A 245 17.21 -4.54 -25.55
C LYS A 245 17.18 -3.60 -24.34
N ASN A 246 16.84 -2.33 -24.56
CA ASN A 246 16.51 -1.45 -23.45
C ASN A 246 15.28 -1.96 -22.69
N VAL A 247 15.06 -1.47 -21.48
CA VAL A 247 13.87 -1.74 -20.70
C VAL A 247 13.24 -0.42 -20.30
N ILE A 248 11.95 -0.26 -20.57
CA ILE A 248 11.15 0.93 -20.23
C ILE A 248 9.95 0.45 -19.43
N TYR A 249 9.96 0.71 -18.12
CA TYR A 249 8.81 0.55 -17.26
C TYR A 249 7.95 1.81 -17.25
N VAL A 250 6.64 1.64 -17.23
CA VAL A 250 5.67 2.71 -17.01
C VAL A 250 4.67 2.27 -15.95
N SER A 251 4.68 2.95 -14.81
CA SER A 251 3.68 2.79 -13.77
C SER A 251 2.45 3.62 -14.14
N LEU A 252 1.33 2.95 -14.35
CA LEU A 252 0.02 3.50 -14.69
C LEU A 252 -0.74 3.76 -13.38
N GLU A 253 -0.55 4.95 -12.81
CA GLU A 253 -1.04 5.33 -11.48
C GLU A 253 -2.53 4.97 -11.31
N SER A 254 -2.83 4.20 -10.27
CA SER A 254 -4.17 3.83 -9.82
C SER A 254 -5.06 3.18 -10.90
N LEU A 255 -4.48 2.59 -11.95
CA LEU A 255 -5.22 1.98 -13.07
C LEU A 255 -5.62 0.52 -12.78
N GLN A 256 -6.92 0.22 -12.79
CA GLN A 256 -7.46 -1.13 -12.56
C GLN A 256 -7.98 -1.75 -13.85
N SER A 257 -7.85 -3.06 -14.05
CA SER A 257 -8.13 -3.72 -15.34
C SER A 257 -9.59 -3.62 -15.81
N PHE A 258 -10.55 -3.31 -14.93
CA PHE A 258 -11.97 -3.20 -15.31
C PHE A 258 -12.24 -2.09 -16.34
N ILE A 259 -11.32 -1.12 -16.47
CA ILE A 259 -11.38 -0.02 -17.45
C ILE A 259 -11.06 -0.48 -18.87
N ILE A 260 -10.34 -1.59 -19.04
CA ILE A 260 -9.96 -2.11 -20.36
C ILE A 260 -11.26 -2.56 -21.04
N ASP A 261 -11.44 -2.11 -22.28
CA ASP A 261 -12.66 -2.24 -23.10
C ASP A 261 -13.92 -1.57 -22.52
N TYR A 262 -13.82 -0.85 -21.40
CA TYR A 262 -14.96 -0.16 -20.78
C TYR A 262 -15.36 1.08 -21.58
N LYS A 263 -16.66 1.40 -21.57
CA LYS A 263 -17.24 2.56 -22.28
C LYS A 263 -18.10 3.43 -21.38
N ILE A 264 -17.94 4.74 -21.50
CA ILE A 264 -18.85 5.75 -20.95
C ILE A 264 -19.53 6.44 -22.14
N ASP A 265 -20.86 6.46 -22.16
CA ASP A 265 -21.67 7.03 -23.25
C ASP A 265 -21.24 6.57 -24.66
N GLY A 266 -20.86 5.29 -24.76
CA GLY A 266 -20.40 4.66 -26.00
C GLY A 266 -18.95 4.99 -26.41
N LYS A 267 -18.23 5.83 -25.66
CA LYS A 267 -16.81 6.15 -25.88
C LYS A 267 -15.92 5.24 -25.04
N GLU A 268 -14.89 4.68 -25.64
CA GLU A 268 -13.89 3.88 -24.93
C GLU A 268 -13.09 4.75 -23.97
N VAL A 269 -12.94 4.29 -22.73
CA VAL A 269 -12.19 5.03 -21.71
C VAL A 269 -10.70 5.02 -22.05
N THR A 270 -10.15 3.88 -22.45
CA THR A 270 -8.73 3.70 -22.75
C THR A 270 -8.47 3.07 -24.13
N PRO A 271 -8.86 3.74 -25.23
CA PRO A 271 -8.77 3.18 -26.58
C PRO A 271 -7.36 2.71 -26.97
N PHE A 272 -6.30 3.39 -26.52
CA PHE A 272 -4.93 2.97 -26.85
C PHE A 272 -4.52 1.70 -26.10
N LEU A 273 -4.78 1.63 -24.79
CA LEU A 273 -4.51 0.43 -23.99
C LEU A 273 -5.39 -0.75 -24.42
N ASN A 274 -6.64 -0.51 -24.83
CA ASN A 274 -7.51 -1.55 -25.41
C ASN A 274 -6.86 -2.16 -26.66
N LYS A 275 -6.35 -1.31 -27.56
CA LYS A 275 -5.64 -1.76 -28.77
C LYS A 275 -4.43 -2.63 -28.42
N LEU A 276 -3.69 -2.31 -27.37
CA LEU A 276 -2.56 -3.12 -26.90
C LEU A 276 -3.00 -4.44 -26.27
N ALA A 277 -4.12 -4.45 -25.53
CA ALA A 277 -4.70 -5.66 -24.94
C ALA A 277 -5.13 -6.70 -26.00
N HIS A 278 -5.45 -6.23 -27.21
CA HIS A 278 -5.84 -7.05 -28.36
C HIS A 278 -4.73 -7.20 -29.43
N ASP A 279 -3.52 -6.70 -29.18
CA ASP A 279 -2.38 -6.82 -30.10
C ASP A 279 -1.66 -8.17 -29.94
N ASN A 280 -1.38 -8.84 -31.06
CA ASN A 280 -0.70 -10.14 -31.07
C ASN A 280 0.81 -10.06 -30.79
N ASN A 281 1.38 -8.85 -30.66
CA ASN A 281 2.80 -8.62 -30.37
C ASN A 281 3.02 -8.04 -28.96
N THR A 282 1.96 -7.86 -28.19
CA THR A 282 2.01 -7.38 -26.82
C THR A 282 1.45 -8.47 -25.91
N PHE A 283 2.19 -8.83 -24.87
CA PHE A 283 1.64 -9.69 -23.83
C PHE A 283 0.71 -8.86 -22.97
N TYR A 284 -0.56 -9.25 -22.87
CA TYR A 284 -1.51 -8.65 -21.93
C TYR A 284 -1.97 -9.70 -20.93
N PHE A 285 -1.88 -9.39 -19.64
CA PHE A 285 -2.22 -10.30 -18.55
C PHE A 285 -3.50 -9.82 -17.89
N ASP A 286 -4.60 -10.54 -18.12
CA ASP A 286 -5.94 -10.18 -17.62
C ASP A 286 -6.23 -10.73 -16.21
N ASN A 287 -5.36 -11.60 -15.68
CA ASN A 287 -5.37 -12.08 -14.29
C ASN A 287 -4.10 -11.68 -13.53
N PHE A 288 -3.67 -10.43 -13.71
CA PHE A 288 -2.56 -9.83 -12.96
C PHE A 288 -3.08 -8.97 -11.81
N PHE A 289 -2.49 -9.12 -10.62
CA PHE A 289 -2.96 -8.46 -9.40
C PHE A 289 -1.84 -7.66 -8.73
N HIS A 290 -2.16 -6.45 -8.27
CA HIS A 290 -1.24 -5.75 -7.39
C HIS A 290 -1.16 -6.45 -6.03
N GLN A 291 -0.01 -6.35 -5.37
CA GLN A 291 0.25 -7.00 -4.08
C GLN A 291 0.70 -5.96 -3.02
N THR A 292 0.28 -4.71 -3.21
CA THR A 292 0.70 -3.56 -2.40
C THR A 292 0.09 -3.56 -1.00
N GLY A 293 0.70 -2.81 -0.08
CA GLY A 293 0.20 -2.53 1.26
C GLY A 293 -0.01 -1.04 1.48
N GLN A 294 0.47 -0.53 2.62
CA GLN A 294 0.31 0.88 2.99
C GLN A 294 1.30 1.82 2.26
N GLY A 295 2.30 1.28 1.55
CA GLY A 295 3.25 2.06 0.74
C GLY A 295 2.79 2.31 -0.69
N LYS A 296 1.68 1.68 -1.13
CA LYS A 296 1.00 2.01 -2.40
C LYS A 296 1.95 1.95 -3.60
N THR A 297 2.09 3.02 -4.38
CA THR A 297 3.01 3.12 -5.52
C THR A 297 4.44 2.67 -5.15
N SER A 298 4.94 3.08 -3.98
CA SER A 298 6.29 2.69 -3.53
C SER A 298 6.43 1.20 -3.20
N ASP A 299 5.33 0.53 -2.84
CA ASP A 299 5.33 -0.93 -2.65
C ASP A 299 5.36 -1.64 -4.01
N ALA A 300 4.63 -1.15 -5.01
CA ALA A 300 4.66 -1.68 -6.37
C ALA A 300 6.07 -1.53 -6.98
N GLU A 301 6.68 -0.34 -6.87
CA GLU A 301 8.08 -0.12 -7.23
C GLU A 301 9.01 -1.12 -6.52
N PHE A 302 8.87 -1.31 -5.19
CA PHE A 302 9.71 -2.26 -4.48
C PHE A 302 9.63 -3.69 -5.05
N MET A 303 8.43 -4.15 -5.39
CA MET A 303 8.20 -5.48 -5.95
C MET A 303 8.75 -5.62 -7.38
N MET A 304 8.54 -4.61 -8.24
CA MET A 304 9.07 -4.59 -9.61
C MET A 304 10.61 -4.64 -9.64
N GLU A 305 11.26 -4.04 -8.66
CA GLU A 305 12.72 -3.95 -8.62
C GLU A 305 13.38 -5.11 -7.87
N ASN A 306 12.68 -5.74 -6.93
CA ASN A 306 13.31 -6.70 -6.00
C ASN A 306 12.66 -8.08 -6.00
N SER A 307 11.45 -8.23 -6.57
CA SER A 307 10.64 -9.45 -6.43
C SER A 307 10.43 -9.85 -4.96
N LEU A 308 10.28 -8.86 -4.08
CA LEU A 308 10.05 -9.06 -2.65
C LEU A 308 8.82 -8.27 -2.24
N TYR A 309 7.98 -8.85 -1.39
CA TYR A 309 6.80 -8.17 -0.87
C TYR A 309 7.19 -6.93 -0.05
N PRO A 310 6.36 -5.88 -0.02
CA PRO A 310 6.58 -4.73 0.85
C PRO A 310 6.44 -5.11 2.33
N LEU A 311 6.47 -4.14 3.25
CA LEU A 311 6.15 -4.40 4.65
C LEU A 311 4.65 -4.66 4.86
N ALA A 312 4.30 -5.42 5.89
CA ALA A 312 2.89 -5.67 6.22
C ALA A 312 2.23 -4.37 6.68
N GLN A 313 3.00 -3.49 7.35
CA GLN A 313 2.57 -2.21 7.89
C GLN A 313 3.60 -1.13 7.55
N GLY A 314 3.12 0.04 7.13
CA GLY A 314 3.94 1.15 6.65
C GLY A 314 4.43 0.98 5.22
N SER A 315 5.44 1.80 4.88
CA SER A 315 6.11 1.78 3.57
C SER A 315 7.51 1.20 3.74
N VAL A 316 7.85 0.24 2.87
CA VAL A 316 9.19 -0.33 2.81
C VAL A 316 10.23 0.71 2.38
N PHE A 317 9.88 1.62 1.45
CA PHE A 317 10.76 2.71 1.02
C PHE A 317 11.14 3.65 2.17
N VAL A 318 10.18 4.00 3.02
CA VAL A 318 10.43 4.93 4.15
C VAL A 318 11.23 4.24 5.27
N ASN A 319 10.94 2.97 5.56
CA ASN A 319 11.45 2.32 6.76
C ASN A 319 12.69 1.44 6.52
N LYS A 320 12.99 1.07 5.27
CA LYS A 320 14.02 0.06 4.92
C LYS A 320 14.97 0.48 3.79
N ALA A 321 15.03 1.77 3.42
CA ALA A 321 15.97 2.28 2.41
C ALA A 321 17.47 2.03 2.71
N GLN A 322 17.81 1.67 3.95
CA GLN A 322 19.18 1.43 4.41
C GLN A 322 19.52 -0.06 4.43
N ASN A 323 18.63 -0.92 3.96
CA ASN A 323 18.91 -2.32 3.75
C ASN A 323 19.87 -2.52 2.56
N THR A 324 20.62 -3.62 2.59
CA THR A 324 21.31 -4.11 1.40
C THR A 324 20.28 -4.69 0.44
N LEU A 325 20.30 -4.29 -0.83
CA LEU A 325 19.43 -4.81 -1.88
C LEU A 325 20.23 -5.39 -3.06
N GLN A 326 19.56 -6.23 -3.83
CA GLN A 326 20.08 -6.91 -5.02
C GLN A 326 19.12 -6.72 -6.19
N SER A 327 18.70 -5.47 -6.39
CA SER A 327 17.61 -5.08 -7.29
C SER A 327 17.95 -5.27 -8.77
N VAL A 328 16.92 -5.39 -9.61
CA VAL A 328 17.01 -5.50 -11.08
C VAL A 328 17.98 -4.49 -11.71
N PRO A 329 17.93 -3.17 -11.44
CA PRO A 329 18.91 -2.22 -12.01
C PRO A 329 20.35 -2.57 -11.64
N ALA A 330 20.62 -2.98 -10.39
CA ALA A 330 21.95 -3.40 -9.97
C ALA A 330 22.40 -4.73 -10.61
N ILE A 331 21.48 -5.68 -10.84
CA ILE A 331 21.75 -6.92 -11.59
C ILE A 331 22.15 -6.57 -13.03
N LEU A 332 21.37 -5.72 -13.69
CA LEU A 332 21.59 -5.33 -15.10
C LEU A 332 22.81 -4.42 -15.30
N LYS A 333 23.28 -3.73 -14.25
CA LYS A 333 24.56 -3.01 -14.27
C LYS A 333 25.74 -3.92 -14.59
N GLY A 334 25.70 -5.18 -14.16
CA GLY A 334 26.67 -6.22 -14.55
C GLY A 334 26.67 -6.56 -16.05
N LYS A 335 25.63 -6.14 -16.78
CA LYS A 335 25.47 -6.25 -18.23
C LYS A 335 25.55 -4.88 -18.93
N ASN A 336 26.17 -3.89 -18.31
CA ASN A 336 26.37 -2.53 -18.81
C ASN A 336 25.10 -1.70 -19.03
N TYR A 337 24.00 -2.01 -18.33
CA TYR A 337 22.81 -1.16 -18.39
C TYR A 337 23.00 0.11 -17.57
N THR A 338 22.64 1.26 -18.14
CA THR A 338 22.44 2.50 -17.38
C THR A 338 21.01 2.54 -16.84
N SER A 339 20.83 2.87 -15.58
CA SER A 339 19.50 2.91 -14.95
C SER A 339 19.02 4.33 -14.67
N ALA A 340 17.74 4.63 -14.95
CA ALA A 340 17.16 5.94 -14.61
C ALA A 340 15.68 5.89 -14.22
N ALA A 341 15.30 6.69 -13.22
CA ALA A 341 13.92 6.93 -12.85
C ALA A 341 13.47 8.33 -13.31
N PHE A 342 12.23 8.42 -13.80
CA PHE A 342 11.57 9.65 -14.23
C PHE A 342 10.31 9.84 -13.39
N HIS A 343 10.14 11.03 -12.81
CA HIS A 343 8.95 11.35 -12.03
C HIS A 343 8.71 12.86 -11.94
N GLY A 344 7.49 13.29 -12.23
CA GLY A 344 7.06 14.69 -12.17
C GLY A 344 6.85 15.27 -10.76
N ASN A 345 7.51 14.73 -9.74
CA ASN A 345 7.39 15.16 -8.35
C ASN A 345 8.78 15.09 -7.66
N THR A 346 8.93 15.67 -6.48
CA THR A 346 10.21 15.75 -5.78
C THR A 346 10.76 14.39 -5.41
N GLN A 347 12.08 14.24 -5.51
CA GLN A 347 12.79 13.00 -5.20
C GLN A 347 12.61 12.50 -3.75
N THR A 348 12.24 13.37 -2.80
CA THR A 348 12.04 12.96 -1.40
C THR A 348 10.67 12.35 -1.12
N PHE A 349 9.71 12.49 -2.04
CA PHE A 349 8.41 11.84 -1.91
C PHE A 349 8.59 10.33 -1.88
N TRP A 350 7.90 9.65 -0.96
CA TRP A 350 8.10 8.25 -0.64
C TRP A 350 9.52 7.85 -0.20
N ASN A 351 10.43 8.79 0.09
CA ASN A 351 11.85 8.51 0.38
C ASN A 351 12.60 7.86 -0.80
N ARG A 352 12.16 8.11 -2.05
CA ARG A 352 12.76 7.53 -3.27
C ARG A 352 14.24 7.86 -3.42
N ASN A 353 14.64 9.10 -3.11
CA ASN A 353 16.02 9.55 -3.18
C ASN A 353 17.00 8.71 -2.35
N GLU A 354 16.55 8.05 -1.28
CA GLU A 354 17.39 7.15 -0.48
C GLU A 354 17.24 5.69 -0.92
N MET A 355 16.00 5.24 -1.18
CA MET A 355 15.75 3.86 -1.63
C MET A 355 16.43 3.56 -2.97
N TYR A 356 16.33 4.47 -3.95
CA TYR A 356 16.93 4.28 -5.27
C TYR A 356 18.46 4.15 -5.22
N LYS A 357 19.13 4.75 -4.23
CA LYS A 357 20.58 4.55 -4.03
C LYS A 357 20.89 3.14 -3.56
N ALA A 358 20.04 2.55 -2.72
CA ALA A 358 20.15 1.16 -2.29
C ALA A 358 19.83 0.18 -3.42
N GLU A 359 18.86 0.51 -4.28
CA GLU A 359 18.52 -0.25 -5.49
C GLU A 359 19.59 -0.11 -6.59
N GLY A 360 20.43 0.94 -6.52
CA GLY A 360 21.52 1.18 -7.46
C GLY A 360 21.09 1.87 -8.75
N ILE A 361 20.04 2.71 -8.70
CA ILE A 361 19.60 3.50 -9.86
C ILE A 361 20.60 4.64 -10.12
N ASP A 362 21.11 4.74 -11.35
CA ASP A 362 22.18 5.68 -11.68
C ASP A 362 21.70 7.14 -11.75
N LYS A 363 20.48 7.39 -12.21
CA LYS A 363 19.91 8.73 -12.39
C LYS A 363 18.48 8.83 -11.89
N PHE A 364 18.13 9.95 -11.29
CA PHE A 364 16.75 10.27 -10.94
C PHE A 364 16.39 11.66 -11.49
N PHE A 365 15.58 11.68 -12.54
CA PHE A 365 14.98 12.88 -13.11
C PHE A 365 13.66 13.15 -12.38
N ASP A 366 13.75 13.89 -11.28
CA ASP A 366 12.60 14.31 -10.47
C ASP A 366 12.03 15.65 -10.97
N SER A 367 11.07 16.23 -10.24
CA SER A 367 10.45 17.53 -10.57
C SER A 367 11.42 18.67 -10.92
N ALA A 368 12.67 18.65 -10.46
CA ALA A 368 13.65 19.70 -10.78
C ALA A 368 14.09 19.70 -12.26
N TYR A 369 13.79 18.64 -13.00
CA TYR A 369 14.11 18.51 -14.43
C TYR A 369 12.97 18.94 -15.36
N TYR A 370 11.81 19.28 -14.82
CA TYR A 370 10.59 19.58 -15.57
C TYR A 370 10.13 21.03 -15.35
N ASP A 371 9.34 21.56 -16.29
CA ASP A 371 8.66 22.85 -16.10
C ASP A 371 7.45 22.71 -15.16
N MET A 372 7.69 22.91 -13.86
CA MET A 372 6.70 22.85 -12.78
C MET A 372 5.79 24.09 -12.70
N SER A 373 5.45 24.69 -13.84
CA SER A 373 4.52 25.82 -13.92
C SER A 373 3.09 25.40 -13.55
N GLU A 374 2.25 26.35 -13.13
CA GLU A 374 0.86 26.06 -12.70
C GLU A 374 0.02 25.41 -13.81
N GLU A 375 0.30 25.72 -15.08
CA GLU A 375 -0.40 25.13 -16.24
C GLU A 375 -0.10 23.63 -16.39
N ASN A 376 1.17 23.25 -16.14
CA ASN A 376 1.67 21.89 -16.32
C ASN A 376 1.52 21.01 -15.07
N THR A 377 1.10 21.57 -13.94
CA THR A 377 1.06 20.86 -12.66
C THR A 377 -0.35 20.73 -12.10
N LYS A 378 -0.56 19.66 -11.34
CA LYS A 378 -1.80 19.39 -10.62
C LYS A 378 -1.54 18.53 -9.39
N ASN A 379 -2.20 18.86 -8.28
CA ASN A 379 -2.27 18.08 -7.03
C ASN A 379 -0.87 17.62 -6.53
N TYR A 380 -0.38 16.52 -7.08
CA TYR A 380 0.87 15.86 -6.71
C TYR A 380 2.11 16.25 -7.54
N GLY A 381 1.95 16.86 -8.72
CA GLY A 381 3.10 17.21 -9.57
C GLY A 381 2.72 17.47 -11.02
N MET A 382 3.62 17.12 -11.95
CA MET A 382 3.39 17.29 -13.39
C MET A 382 2.19 16.48 -13.89
N LYS A 383 1.44 17.07 -14.83
CA LYS A 383 0.50 16.36 -15.69
C LYS A 383 1.24 15.40 -16.63
N ASP A 384 0.62 14.28 -16.99
CA ASP A 384 1.30 13.17 -17.67
C ASP A 384 1.71 13.51 -19.12
N LYS A 385 0.90 14.28 -19.88
CA LYS A 385 1.25 14.71 -21.25
C LYS A 385 2.54 15.54 -21.31
N PRO A 386 2.67 16.68 -20.57
CA PRO A 386 3.93 17.42 -20.57
C PRO A 386 5.08 16.61 -19.95
N TYR A 387 4.81 15.80 -18.91
CA TYR A 387 5.81 14.92 -18.30
C TYR A 387 6.45 13.95 -19.30
N PHE A 388 5.67 13.20 -20.09
CA PHE A 388 6.24 12.28 -21.08
C PHE A 388 6.99 13.04 -22.18
N LYS A 389 6.42 14.14 -22.67
CA LYS A 389 7.03 14.98 -23.70
C LYS A 389 8.40 15.53 -23.28
N GLU A 390 8.50 16.08 -22.07
CA GLU A 390 9.75 16.63 -21.52
C GLU A 390 10.75 15.55 -21.10
N SER A 391 10.29 14.32 -20.84
CA SER A 391 11.17 13.20 -20.54
C SER A 391 11.88 12.64 -21.78
N MET A 392 11.34 12.85 -22.99
CA MET A 392 11.92 12.27 -24.22
C MET A 392 13.37 12.72 -24.51
N PRO A 393 13.74 14.02 -24.42
CA PRO A 393 15.13 14.45 -24.54
C PRO A 393 16.06 13.82 -23.49
N LEU A 394 15.59 13.71 -22.25
CA LEU A 394 16.34 13.12 -21.14
C LEU A 394 16.58 11.61 -21.39
N LEU A 395 15.54 10.87 -21.78
CA LEU A 395 15.63 9.46 -22.15
C LEU A 395 16.62 9.22 -23.29
N LYS A 396 16.56 10.04 -24.35
CA LYS A 396 17.48 9.95 -25.49
C LYS A 396 18.94 10.21 -25.14
N SER A 397 19.20 10.98 -24.09
CA SER A 397 20.56 11.27 -23.64
C SER A 397 21.21 10.09 -22.90
N LEU A 398 20.45 9.05 -22.53
CA LEU A 398 20.96 7.92 -21.79
C LEU A 398 21.81 6.99 -22.69
N PRO A 399 22.98 6.53 -22.20
CA PRO A 399 23.72 5.45 -22.86
C PRO A 399 22.89 4.17 -22.94
N GLN A 400 22.81 3.57 -24.12
CA GLN A 400 22.16 2.28 -24.34
C GLN A 400 23.17 1.11 -24.16
N PRO A 401 22.74 -0.05 -23.61
CA PRO A 401 21.37 -0.33 -23.18
C PRO A 401 21.02 0.38 -21.86
N PHE A 402 19.76 0.75 -21.70
CA PHE A 402 19.26 1.35 -20.44
C PHE A 402 18.11 0.55 -19.83
N TYR A 403 17.94 0.71 -18.52
CA TYR A 403 16.78 0.29 -17.74
C TYR A 403 16.13 1.54 -17.17
N THR A 404 14.88 1.82 -17.51
CA THR A 404 14.22 3.05 -17.11
C THR A 404 12.85 2.78 -16.53
N LYS A 405 12.41 3.65 -15.61
CA LYS A 405 11.04 3.63 -15.09
C LYS A 405 10.43 5.02 -15.10
N PHE A 406 9.19 5.09 -15.57
CA PHE A 406 8.39 6.29 -15.66
C PHE A 406 7.21 6.17 -14.72
N ILE A 407 7.14 7.04 -13.72
CA ILE A 407 6.08 7.00 -12.71
C ILE A 407 5.10 8.15 -12.98
N THR A 408 3.90 7.81 -13.43
CA THR A 408 2.82 8.78 -13.76
C THR A 408 2.15 9.34 -12.51
N LEU A 409 1.36 10.43 -12.64
CA LEU A 409 0.76 11.13 -11.50
C LEU A 409 -0.68 11.60 -11.72
N SER A 410 -1.12 11.80 -12.96
CA SER A 410 -2.38 12.52 -13.23
C SER A 410 -3.61 11.71 -12.81
N ASN A 411 -3.56 10.38 -12.93
CA ASN A 411 -4.64 9.48 -12.53
C ASN A 411 -4.64 9.17 -11.03
N HIS A 412 -4.34 10.13 -10.17
CA HIS A 412 -4.30 9.95 -8.72
C HIS A 412 -5.58 10.47 -8.04
N PHE A 413 -6.04 9.80 -6.98
CA PHE A 413 -7.17 10.26 -6.15
C PHE A 413 -6.99 11.74 -5.73
N PRO A 414 -8.05 12.59 -5.79
CA PRO A 414 -9.46 12.28 -6.10
C PRO A 414 -9.83 12.40 -7.59
N PHE A 415 -8.88 12.19 -8.51
CA PHE A 415 -9.08 12.00 -9.97
C PHE A 415 -9.64 13.21 -10.74
N GLY A 416 -9.64 14.40 -10.14
CA GLY A 416 -10.09 15.60 -10.86
C GLY A 416 -9.20 15.89 -12.06
N MET A 417 -9.78 16.36 -13.17
CA MET A 417 -9.07 16.90 -14.34
C MET A 417 -9.53 18.34 -14.60
N ASP A 418 -8.66 19.16 -15.19
CA ASP A 418 -9.05 20.52 -15.59
C ASP A 418 -9.82 20.44 -16.91
N LYS A 419 -10.73 21.38 -17.17
CA LYS A 419 -11.62 21.29 -18.35
C LYS A 419 -10.84 21.38 -19.66
N GLU A 420 -9.70 22.04 -19.62
CA GLU A 420 -8.79 22.24 -20.74
C GLU A 420 -7.95 20.99 -21.04
N ASP A 421 -7.84 20.04 -20.09
CA ASP A 421 -7.01 18.85 -20.21
C ASP A 421 -7.73 17.68 -20.93
N THR A 422 -9.05 17.56 -20.74
CA THR A 422 -9.85 16.46 -21.29
C THR A 422 -11.30 16.87 -21.55
N ASP A 423 -11.81 16.47 -22.72
CA ASP A 423 -13.23 16.57 -23.11
C ASP A 423 -13.98 15.23 -22.92
N PHE A 424 -13.35 14.24 -22.27
CA PHE A 424 -13.98 12.95 -22.01
C PHE A 424 -15.11 13.12 -20.98
N PRO A 425 -16.30 12.52 -21.19
CA PRO A 425 -17.41 12.65 -20.25
C PRO A 425 -17.07 11.99 -18.91
N ALA A 426 -17.40 12.68 -17.81
CA ALA A 426 -17.40 12.06 -16.49
C ALA A 426 -18.49 10.97 -16.42
N GLY A 427 -18.31 9.99 -15.54
CA GLY A 427 -19.37 9.03 -15.23
C GLY A 427 -20.58 9.69 -14.53
N ASP A 428 -21.69 8.96 -14.46
CA ASP A 428 -22.89 9.36 -13.69
C ASP A 428 -23.34 8.23 -12.74
N PHE A 429 -22.49 7.94 -11.75
CA PHE A 429 -22.71 6.86 -10.79
C PHE A 429 -23.12 7.34 -9.40
N GLY A 430 -23.26 8.65 -9.21
CA GLY A 430 -23.63 9.28 -7.94
C GLY A 430 -22.49 9.37 -6.93
N ASP A 431 -21.24 9.23 -7.38
CA ASP A 431 -20.02 9.39 -6.60
C ASP A 431 -18.98 10.15 -7.43
N SER A 432 -18.53 11.31 -6.96
CA SER A 432 -17.62 12.16 -7.73
C SER A 432 -16.25 11.54 -7.96
N VAL A 433 -15.77 10.68 -7.04
CA VAL A 433 -14.47 10.01 -7.18
C VAL A 433 -14.53 9.03 -8.34
N VAL A 434 -15.57 8.18 -8.36
CA VAL A 434 -15.79 7.22 -9.45
C VAL A 434 -16.09 7.92 -10.77
N ASN A 435 -16.89 8.97 -10.76
CA ASN A 435 -17.23 9.73 -11.97
C ASN A 435 -15.99 10.36 -12.62
N ASN A 436 -15.10 10.96 -11.82
CA ASN A 436 -13.91 11.64 -12.31
C ASN A 436 -12.81 10.65 -12.74
N TYR A 437 -12.74 9.46 -12.14
CA TYR A 437 -11.76 8.41 -12.47
C TYR A 437 -11.68 8.10 -13.96
N PHE A 438 -12.82 8.05 -14.65
CA PHE A 438 -12.86 7.78 -16.09
C PHE A 438 -12.19 8.88 -16.93
N GLN A 439 -12.26 10.14 -16.49
CA GLN A 439 -11.64 11.26 -17.22
C GLN A 439 -10.13 11.25 -17.07
N SER A 440 -9.63 11.04 -15.84
CA SER A 440 -8.19 10.97 -15.60
C SER A 440 -7.56 9.70 -16.18
N ALA A 441 -8.28 8.56 -16.18
CA ALA A 441 -7.84 7.34 -16.85
C ALA A 441 -7.76 7.51 -18.38
N ASN A 442 -8.72 8.23 -18.98
CA ASN A 442 -8.67 8.57 -20.40
C ASN A 442 -7.50 9.53 -20.72
N TYR A 443 -7.26 10.53 -19.87
CA TYR A 443 -6.11 11.42 -20.02
C TYR A 443 -4.77 10.66 -19.94
N LEU A 444 -4.66 9.68 -19.02
CA LEU A 444 -3.51 8.80 -18.92
C LEU A 444 -3.34 7.97 -20.22
N ASP A 445 -4.40 7.37 -20.74
CA ASP A 445 -4.37 6.61 -22.00
C ASP A 445 -3.84 7.45 -23.18
N GLU A 446 -4.34 8.68 -23.34
CA GLU A 446 -3.85 9.62 -24.36
C GLU A 446 -2.37 9.99 -24.17
N SER A 447 -1.94 10.14 -22.91
CA SER A 447 -0.54 10.42 -22.56
C SER A 447 0.38 9.25 -22.92
N ILE A 448 -0.08 8.02 -22.72
CA ILE A 448 0.65 6.81 -23.09
C ILE A 448 0.69 6.64 -24.62
N GLU A 449 -0.40 6.92 -25.32
CA GLU A 449 -0.41 6.92 -26.79
C GLU A 449 0.63 7.91 -27.34
N GLN A 450 0.67 9.12 -26.79
CA GLN A 450 1.68 10.12 -27.13
C GLN A 450 3.11 9.59 -26.90
N PHE A 451 3.37 9.01 -25.72
CA PHE A 451 4.68 8.48 -25.39
C PHE A 451 5.11 7.35 -26.35
N PHE A 452 4.21 6.43 -26.71
CA PHE A 452 4.49 5.38 -27.69
C PHE A 452 4.79 5.94 -29.08
N ASN A 453 4.08 6.99 -29.49
CA ASN A 453 4.34 7.65 -30.77
C ASN A 453 5.72 8.32 -30.78
N ASP A 454 6.12 8.96 -29.68
CA ASP A 454 7.46 9.56 -29.53
C ASP A 454 8.56 8.48 -29.50
N LEU A 455 8.36 7.37 -28.78
CA LEU A 455 9.28 6.23 -28.78
C LEU A 455 9.46 5.62 -30.18
N LYS A 456 8.38 5.51 -30.97
CA LYS A 456 8.44 5.03 -32.37
C LYS A 456 9.18 6.01 -33.26
N LYS A 457 8.88 7.31 -33.14
CA LYS A 457 9.52 8.37 -33.91
C LYS A 457 11.04 8.41 -33.69
N ASP A 458 11.47 8.19 -32.45
CA ASP A 458 12.89 8.19 -32.08
C ASP A 458 13.56 6.80 -32.21
N GLY A 459 12.83 5.79 -32.72
CA GLY A 459 13.34 4.43 -32.96
C GLY A 459 13.68 3.64 -31.69
N LEU A 460 13.19 4.07 -30.52
CA LEU A 460 13.37 3.37 -29.25
C LEU A 460 12.37 2.22 -29.09
N TYR A 461 11.18 2.32 -29.69
CA TYR A 461 10.14 1.29 -29.63
C TYR A 461 10.66 -0.10 -30.06
N ASP A 462 11.33 -0.22 -31.21
CA ASP A 462 11.82 -1.50 -31.74
C ASP A 462 13.09 -2.04 -31.02
N LYS A 463 13.66 -1.23 -30.12
CA LYS A 463 14.90 -1.53 -29.37
C LYS A 463 14.66 -1.78 -27.90
N SER A 464 13.42 -1.68 -27.43
CA SER A 464 13.10 -1.68 -26.00
C SER A 464 12.01 -2.69 -25.68
N ILE A 465 12.17 -3.41 -24.58
CA ILE A 465 11.06 -4.03 -23.87
C ILE A 465 10.30 -2.90 -23.19
N ILE A 466 9.00 -2.77 -23.44
CA ILE A 466 8.14 -1.80 -22.76
C ILE A 466 7.21 -2.56 -21.83
N VAL A 467 7.33 -2.32 -20.53
CA VAL A 467 6.53 -2.93 -19.47
C VAL A 467 5.63 -1.86 -18.88
N MET A 468 4.31 -2.05 -18.95
CA MET A 468 3.36 -1.12 -18.35
C MET A 468 2.50 -1.86 -17.35
N TYR A 469 2.33 -1.30 -16.17
CA TYR A 469 1.59 -1.94 -15.09
C TYR A 469 0.76 -0.91 -14.33
N GLY A 470 -0.48 -1.26 -13.96
CA GLY A 470 -1.17 -0.53 -12.89
C GLY A 470 -0.51 -0.85 -11.54
N ASP A 471 -0.25 0.15 -10.72
CA ASP A 471 0.48 -0.02 -9.47
C ASP A 471 -0.39 -0.53 -8.32
N HIS A 472 -1.62 -0.02 -8.20
CA HIS A 472 -2.62 -0.49 -7.25
C HIS A 472 -4.04 -0.06 -7.64
N TYR A 473 -5.03 -0.44 -6.84
CA TYR A 473 -6.41 0.04 -7.01
C TYR A 473 -6.51 1.57 -6.89
N GLY A 474 -7.29 2.19 -7.77
CA GLY A 474 -7.69 3.59 -7.65
C GLY A 474 -8.98 3.76 -6.84
N ILE A 475 -9.94 2.86 -7.03
CA ILE A 475 -11.25 2.90 -6.38
C ILE A 475 -11.29 1.90 -5.21
N SER A 476 -11.45 2.41 -3.99
CA SER A 476 -11.54 1.58 -2.77
C SER A 476 -12.97 1.12 -2.46
N GLU A 477 -13.13 0.17 -1.53
CA GLU A 477 -14.45 -0.35 -1.08
C GLU A 477 -15.42 0.74 -0.60
N ASN A 478 -14.91 1.93 -0.24
CA ASN A 478 -15.77 3.06 0.13
C ASN A 478 -16.70 3.52 -1.00
N HIS A 479 -16.43 3.07 -2.23
CA HIS A 479 -17.18 3.41 -3.44
C HIS A 479 -17.97 2.23 -4.02
N ASP A 480 -18.15 1.14 -3.26
CA ASP A 480 -18.84 -0.09 -3.72
C ASP A 480 -20.23 0.17 -4.31
N LYS A 481 -20.99 1.12 -3.75
CA LYS A 481 -22.31 1.49 -4.28
C LYS A 481 -22.25 2.06 -5.70
N ALA A 482 -21.22 2.84 -6.00
CA ALA A 482 -21.01 3.40 -7.33
C ALA A 482 -20.42 2.33 -8.26
N MET A 483 -19.47 1.52 -7.76
CA MET A 483 -18.89 0.41 -8.52
C MET A 483 -19.92 -0.67 -8.89
N ALA A 484 -20.92 -0.92 -8.05
CA ALA A 484 -22.04 -1.80 -8.38
C ALA A 484 -22.75 -1.34 -9.66
N LYS A 485 -22.98 -0.03 -9.81
CA LYS A 485 -23.57 0.54 -11.03
C LYS A 485 -22.61 0.47 -12.23
N VAL A 486 -21.32 0.75 -12.02
CA VAL A 486 -20.28 0.64 -13.06
C VAL A 486 -20.26 -0.76 -13.66
N LEU A 487 -20.34 -1.80 -12.83
CA LEU A 487 -20.27 -3.20 -13.24
C LEU A 487 -21.64 -3.82 -13.60
N GLY A 488 -22.73 -3.07 -13.45
CA GLY A 488 -24.09 -3.59 -13.68
C GLY A 488 -24.51 -4.68 -12.69
N LYS A 489 -24.06 -4.59 -11.44
CA LYS A 489 -24.38 -5.52 -10.34
C LYS A 489 -25.27 -4.85 -9.30
N ASP A 490 -26.02 -5.65 -8.54
CA ASP A 490 -26.85 -5.15 -7.44
C ASP A 490 -26.01 -4.61 -6.28
N GLU A 491 -24.92 -5.32 -5.96
CA GLU A 491 -23.94 -4.94 -4.95
C GLU A 491 -22.54 -5.46 -5.33
N ILE A 492 -21.51 -4.84 -4.74
CA ILE A 492 -20.14 -5.36 -4.76
C ILE A 492 -19.94 -6.15 -3.47
N THR A 493 -19.61 -7.42 -3.61
CA THR A 493 -19.28 -8.31 -2.48
C THR A 493 -17.78 -8.29 -2.18
N ASP A 494 -17.35 -8.82 -1.03
CA ASP A 494 -15.93 -9.04 -0.69
C ASP A 494 -15.18 -9.79 -1.81
N TYR A 495 -15.85 -10.80 -2.42
CA TYR A 495 -15.33 -11.53 -3.57
C TYR A 495 -15.12 -10.62 -4.78
N ASP A 496 -16.10 -9.77 -5.10
CA ASP A 496 -16.01 -8.85 -6.23
C ASP A 496 -14.92 -7.81 -6.03
N ASN A 497 -14.77 -7.31 -4.80
CA ASN A 497 -13.70 -6.39 -4.47
C ASN A 497 -12.32 -7.04 -4.65
N ALA A 498 -12.16 -8.31 -4.24
CA ALA A 498 -10.94 -9.07 -4.51
C ALA A 498 -10.69 -9.25 -6.02
N GLN A 499 -11.74 -9.46 -6.83
CA GLN A 499 -11.60 -9.53 -8.28
C GLN A 499 -11.17 -8.18 -8.90
N LEU A 500 -11.64 -7.06 -8.33
CA LEU A 500 -11.30 -5.70 -8.74
C LEU A 500 -9.86 -5.28 -8.38
N GLN A 501 -9.11 -6.10 -7.62
CA GLN A 501 -7.68 -5.86 -7.39
C GLN A 501 -6.82 -6.17 -8.62
N ARG A 502 -7.42 -6.62 -9.74
CA ARG A 502 -6.72 -6.74 -11.01
C ARG A 502 -6.25 -5.37 -11.49
N VAL A 503 -4.99 -5.30 -11.86
CA VAL A 503 -4.35 -4.16 -12.52
C VAL A 503 -3.78 -4.63 -13.86
N PRO A 504 -3.78 -3.80 -14.91
CA PRO A 504 -3.35 -4.29 -16.22
C PRO A 504 -1.83 -4.44 -16.23
N LEU A 505 -1.32 -5.51 -16.82
CA LEU A 505 0.09 -5.68 -17.16
C LEU A 505 0.22 -5.85 -18.68
N PHE A 506 1.07 -5.03 -19.29
CA PHE A 506 1.44 -5.12 -20.69
C PHE A 506 2.95 -5.31 -20.81
N ILE A 507 3.40 -6.28 -21.60
CA ILE A 507 4.81 -6.42 -21.97
C ILE A 507 4.90 -6.44 -23.50
N HIS A 508 5.41 -5.35 -24.08
CA HIS A 508 5.79 -5.32 -25.48
C HIS A 508 7.27 -5.66 -25.61
N ALA A 509 7.61 -6.75 -26.30
CA ALA A 509 8.98 -7.18 -26.51
C ALA A 509 9.25 -7.36 -28.03
N PRO A 510 10.00 -6.46 -28.67
CA PRO A 510 10.25 -6.51 -30.11
C PRO A 510 10.86 -7.84 -30.56
N GLY A 511 10.23 -8.48 -31.54
CA GLY A 511 10.66 -9.79 -32.07
C GLY A 511 10.14 -10.99 -31.27
N VAL A 512 9.34 -10.77 -30.24
CA VAL A 512 8.65 -11.81 -29.48
C VAL A 512 7.15 -11.75 -29.76
N LYS A 513 6.56 -12.89 -30.12
CA LYS A 513 5.11 -12.97 -30.31
C LYS A 513 4.43 -12.94 -28.94
N GLY A 514 3.52 -11.97 -28.76
CA GLY A 514 2.73 -11.77 -27.56
C GLY A 514 1.37 -12.46 -27.63
N GLY A 515 0.36 -11.79 -27.06
CA GLY A 515 -1.02 -12.25 -26.94
C GLY A 515 -1.53 -12.18 -25.50
N GLN A 516 -2.80 -12.51 -25.32
CA GLN A 516 -3.42 -12.54 -23.99
C GLN A 516 -2.93 -13.76 -23.19
N ILE A 517 -2.56 -13.53 -21.93
CA ILE A 517 -2.07 -14.53 -20.99
C ILE A 517 -2.99 -14.56 -19.78
N HIS A 518 -3.71 -15.68 -19.61
CA HIS A 518 -4.74 -15.82 -18.58
C HIS A 518 -4.25 -16.39 -17.26
N LYS A 519 -2.94 -16.62 -17.10
CA LYS A 519 -2.39 -17.14 -15.86
C LYS A 519 -2.53 -16.13 -14.73
N TYR A 520 -2.88 -16.59 -13.55
CA TYR A 520 -2.91 -15.74 -12.36
C TYR A 520 -1.48 -15.39 -11.98
N SER A 521 -1.20 -14.09 -11.82
CA SER A 521 0.14 -13.55 -11.55
C SER A 521 0.05 -12.28 -10.69
N GLY A 522 1.17 -11.88 -10.07
CA GLY A 522 1.25 -10.64 -9.27
C GLY A 522 2.53 -9.85 -9.49
N ASP A 523 2.61 -8.66 -8.87
CA ASP A 523 3.75 -7.73 -9.00
C ASP A 523 5.13 -8.38 -8.83
N VAL A 524 5.27 -9.31 -7.88
CA VAL A 524 6.56 -9.96 -7.62
C VAL A 524 7.05 -10.80 -8.81
N ASP A 525 6.17 -11.23 -9.70
CA ASP A 525 6.47 -12.11 -10.85
C ASP A 525 7.07 -11.34 -12.05
N VAL A 526 6.98 -10.01 -12.07
CA VAL A 526 7.42 -9.22 -13.23
C VAL A 526 8.95 -9.18 -13.35
N ALA A 527 9.66 -9.00 -12.24
CA ALA A 527 11.12 -8.97 -12.21
C ALA A 527 11.77 -10.25 -12.80
N PRO A 528 11.43 -11.48 -12.35
CA PRO A 528 11.98 -12.69 -12.96
C PRO A 528 11.57 -12.86 -14.42
N THR A 529 10.34 -12.49 -14.80
CA THR A 529 9.86 -12.54 -16.19
C THR A 529 10.72 -11.67 -17.12
N VAL A 530 11.00 -10.43 -16.73
CA VAL A 530 11.81 -9.49 -17.54
C VAL A 530 13.28 -9.92 -17.56
N LEU A 531 13.84 -10.36 -16.43
CA LEU A 531 15.20 -10.88 -16.37
C LEU A 531 15.39 -12.10 -17.29
N HIS A 532 14.42 -13.02 -17.33
CA HIS A 532 14.45 -14.17 -18.23
C HIS A 532 14.34 -13.78 -19.70
N LEU A 533 13.48 -12.81 -20.07
CA LEU A 533 13.43 -12.26 -21.43
C LEU A 533 14.78 -11.68 -21.88
N LEU A 534 15.51 -11.06 -20.95
CA LEU A 534 16.87 -10.52 -21.15
C LEU A 534 17.99 -11.58 -21.11
N GLY A 535 17.66 -12.85 -20.84
CA GLY A 535 18.62 -13.95 -20.77
C GLY A 535 19.47 -13.94 -19.49
N VAL A 536 18.91 -13.45 -18.39
CA VAL A 536 19.54 -13.50 -17.06
C VAL A 536 18.91 -14.66 -16.28
N ASP A 537 19.72 -15.60 -15.81
CA ASP A 537 19.26 -16.64 -14.90
C ASP A 537 19.07 -16.04 -13.49
N THR A 538 17.90 -16.28 -12.90
CA THR A 538 17.51 -15.75 -11.58
C THR A 538 17.73 -16.72 -10.43
N LYS A 539 18.20 -17.96 -10.70
CA LYS A 539 18.29 -19.05 -9.71
C LYS A 539 19.09 -18.74 -8.44
N ASP A 540 20.11 -17.89 -8.56
CA ASP A 540 20.97 -17.50 -7.45
C ASP A 540 20.50 -16.22 -6.73
N TYR A 541 19.41 -15.59 -7.14
CA TYR A 541 18.84 -14.43 -6.47
C TYR A 541 17.68 -14.84 -5.55
N LEU A 542 17.53 -14.16 -4.42
CA LEU A 542 16.42 -14.41 -3.48
C LEU A 542 15.19 -13.62 -3.90
N MET A 543 14.49 -14.13 -4.92
CA MET A 543 13.25 -13.57 -5.46
C MET A 543 12.05 -14.40 -5.01
N SER A 544 10.99 -13.75 -4.54
CA SER A 544 9.74 -14.43 -4.18
C SER A 544 8.93 -14.84 -5.41
N GLY A 545 8.90 -13.99 -6.43
CA GLY A 545 8.11 -14.22 -7.64
C GLY A 545 8.70 -15.26 -8.58
N SER A 546 7.95 -15.55 -9.63
CA SER A 546 8.24 -16.55 -10.64
C SER A 546 8.02 -16.01 -12.05
N ASP A 547 8.73 -16.52 -13.05
CA ASP A 547 8.54 -16.11 -14.44
C ASP A 547 7.16 -16.53 -14.97
N ILE A 548 6.29 -15.56 -15.28
CA ILE A 548 4.90 -15.79 -15.72
C ILE A 548 4.87 -16.60 -17.03
N LEU A 549 5.91 -16.47 -17.87
CA LEU A 549 6.04 -17.17 -19.14
C LEU A 549 6.62 -18.58 -18.99
N SER A 550 7.11 -18.94 -17.79
CA SER A 550 7.48 -20.31 -17.42
C SER A 550 6.28 -21.24 -17.53
N LYS A 551 6.52 -22.51 -17.87
CA LYS A 551 5.48 -23.55 -17.82
C LYS A 551 5.13 -23.95 -16.38
N GLU A 552 6.02 -23.69 -15.44
CA GLU A 552 5.90 -24.10 -14.04
C GLU A 552 5.41 -22.96 -13.13
N HIS A 553 5.14 -21.78 -13.71
CA HIS A 553 4.63 -20.62 -13.00
C HIS A 553 3.49 -20.97 -12.04
N ARG A 554 3.71 -20.64 -10.77
CA ARG A 554 2.75 -20.79 -9.68
C ARG A 554 1.63 -19.76 -9.77
N GLU A 555 0.39 -20.25 -9.79
CA GLU A 555 -0.82 -19.42 -9.96
C GLU A 555 -1.56 -19.16 -8.63
N VAL A 556 -0.84 -19.12 -7.51
CA VAL A 556 -1.39 -18.75 -6.19
C VAL A 556 -0.78 -17.42 -5.80
N ILE A 557 -1.60 -16.37 -5.74
CA ILE A 557 -1.16 -14.97 -5.65
C ILE A 557 -1.46 -14.41 -4.26
N PRO A 558 -0.45 -14.27 -3.38
CA PRO A 558 -0.60 -13.63 -2.08
C PRO A 558 -1.01 -12.16 -2.20
N PHE A 559 -1.96 -11.73 -1.38
CA PHE A 559 -2.16 -10.32 -1.05
C PHE A 559 -1.47 -10.00 0.27
N ARG A 560 -1.11 -8.72 0.45
CA ARG A 560 -0.24 -8.33 1.57
C ARG A 560 -0.88 -8.51 2.95
N ASN A 561 -2.20 -8.53 3.02
CA ASN A 561 -2.97 -8.80 4.25
C ASN A 561 -3.12 -10.31 4.58
N GLY A 562 -2.56 -11.21 3.76
CA GLY A 562 -2.65 -12.66 3.93
C GLY A 562 -3.88 -13.31 3.28
N ASP A 563 -4.69 -12.53 2.57
CA ASP A 563 -5.63 -13.03 1.57
C ASP A 563 -4.85 -13.51 0.34
N PHE A 564 -5.52 -14.22 -0.57
CA PHE A 564 -4.91 -14.67 -1.81
C PHE A 564 -5.96 -15.01 -2.87
N ILE A 565 -5.51 -15.11 -4.11
CA ILE A 565 -6.31 -15.62 -5.21
C ILE A 565 -5.55 -16.67 -6.03
N SER A 566 -6.26 -17.70 -6.45
CA SER A 566 -5.79 -18.75 -7.36
C SER A 566 -6.91 -19.15 -8.33
N PRO A 567 -6.63 -19.96 -9.37
CA PRO A 567 -7.67 -20.51 -10.23
C PRO A 567 -8.79 -21.25 -9.48
N ASN A 568 -8.49 -21.79 -8.29
CA ASN A 568 -9.44 -22.55 -7.48
C ASN A 568 -10.14 -21.69 -6.42
N TYR A 569 -9.35 -20.90 -5.68
CA TYR A 569 -9.81 -20.25 -4.47
C TYR A 569 -9.49 -18.75 -4.44
N THR A 570 -10.47 -17.95 -4.07
CA THR A 570 -10.26 -16.57 -3.62
C THR A 570 -10.52 -16.56 -2.13
N LYS A 571 -9.51 -16.23 -1.33
CA LYS A 571 -9.65 -16.08 0.13
C LYS A 571 -9.74 -14.59 0.45
N VAL A 572 -10.79 -14.19 1.16
CA VAL A 572 -10.98 -12.80 1.62
C VAL A 572 -11.39 -12.78 3.09
N SER A 573 -10.62 -12.10 3.95
CA SER A 573 -10.90 -11.98 5.39
C SER A 573 -11.17 -13.33 6.08
N GLY A 574 -10.46 -14.37 5.63
CA GLY A 574 -10.58 -15.74 6.13
C GLY A 574 -11.78 -16.55 5.63
N LYS A 575 -12.60 -16.02 4.72
CA LYS A 575 -13.64 -16.74 3.98
C LYS A 575 -13.08 -17.21 2.64
N TYR A 576 -13.50 -18.38 2.18
CA TYR A 576 -13.06 -18.94 0.90
C TYR A 576 -14.20 -18.93 -0.12
N TYR A 577 -13.90 -18.51 -1.34
CA TYR A 577 -14.81 -18.48 -2.47
C TYR A 577 -14.22 -19.31 -3.60
N ASP A 578 -15.07 -20.00 -4.36
CA ASP A 578 -14.68 -20.57 -5.64
C ASP A 578 -14.40 -19.43 -6.64
N THR A 579 -13.17 -19.33 -7.14
CA THR A 579 -12.73 -18.17 -7.95
C THR A 579 -13.53 -18.02 -9.23
N LYS A 580 -14.05 -19.11 -9.80
CA LYS A 580 -14.78 -19.06 -11.07
C LYS A 580 -16.22 -18.59 -10.88
N THR A 581 -16.86 -18.97 -9.77
CA THR A 581 -18.31 -18.77 -9.55
C THR A 581 -18.62 -17.71 -8.51
N GLY A 582 -17.65 -17.32 -7.67
CA GLY A 582 -17.87 -16.45 -6.51
C GLY A 582 -18.68 -17.09 -5.39
N ARG A 583 -18.92 -18.42 -5.45
CA ARG A 583 -19.68 -19.14 -4.43
C ARG A 583 -18.85 -19.29 -3.16
N LEU A 584 -19.41 -18.89 -2.02
CA LEU A 584 -18.82 -19.16 -0.71
C LEU A 584 -18.69 -20.67 -0.45
N LEU A 585 -17.50 -21.08 -0.04
CA LEU A 585 -17.13 -22.45 0.29
C LEU A 585 -17.17 -22.68 1.80
N LYS A 586 -17.53 -23.90 2.20
CA LYS A 586 -17.38 -24.35 3.59
C LYS A 586 -15.93 -24.77 3.83
N ASP A 587 -15.46 -24.66 5.07
CA ASP A 587 -14.10 -25.09 5.45
C ASP A 587 -13.77 -26.55 5.07
N SER A 588 -14.76 -27.43 5.02
CA SER A 588 -14.59 -28.82 4.60
C SER A 588 -14.34 -29.00 3.10
N GLU A 589 -14.59 -27.98 2.28
CA GLU A 589 -14.42 -27.97 0.82
C GLU A 589 -13.04 -27.42 0.39
N VAL A 590 -12.21 -26.94 1.33
CA VAL A 590 -10.98 -26.19 1.04
C VAL A 590 -9.74 -26.99 1.43
N ASP A 591 -8.81 -27.17 0.49
CA ASP A 591 -7.46 -27.66 0.79
C ASP A 591 -6.58 -26.48 1.28
N LYS A 592 -6.12 -26.54 2.53
CA LYS A 592 -5.33 -25.47 3.17
C LYS A 592 -3.86 -25.41 2.72
N LYS A 593 -3.45 -26.20 1.73
CA LYS A 593 -2.10 -26.10 1.15
C LYS A 593 -1.81 -24.74 0.54
N GLU A 594 -2.74 -24.19 -0.26
CA GLU A 594 -2.55 -22.87 -0.89
C GLU A 594 -2.37 -21.76 0.17
N ASP A 595 -3.18 -21.79 1.25
CA ASP A 595 -3.06 -20.88 2.39
C ASP A 595 -1.70 -20.99 3.10
N SER A 596 -1.17 -22.22 3.22
CA SER A 596 0.13 -22.48 3.84
C SER A 596 1.29 -21.97 2.97
N LEU A 597 1.17 -22.08 1.64
CA LEU A 597 2.14 -21.53 0.69
C LEU A 597 2.20 -20.00 0.79
N VAL A 598 1.03 -19.35 0.73
CA VAL A 598 0.89 -17.89 0.86
C VAL A 598 1.55 -17.38 2.14
N LYS A 599 1.23 -18.00 3.28
CA LYS A 599 1.81 -17.62 4.57
C LYS A 599 3.33 -17.76 4.57
N THR A 600 3.85 -18.88 4.08
CA THR A 600 5.29 -19.15 4.08
C THR A 600 6.03 -18.17 3.18
N GLU A 601 5.49 -17.88 2.00
CA GLU A 601 6.10 -16.95 1.04
C GLU A 601 6.18 -15.52 1.59
N LEU A 602 5.09 -15.01 2.17
CA LEU A 602 5.08 -13.70 2.83
C LEU A 602 6.07 -13.68 4.01
N GLU A 603 6.13 -14.73 4.82
CA GLU A 603 7.07 -14.84 5.94
C GLU A 603 8.53 -14.86 5.48
N MET A 604 8.86 -15.54 4.37
CA MET A 604 10.23 -15.58 3.85
C MET A 604 10.67 -14.21 3.33
N SER A 605 9.79 -13.51 2.61
CA SER A 605 10.05 -12.14 2.16
C SER A 605 10.26 -11.19 3.34
N ASP A 606 9.42 -11.30 4.36
CA ASP A 606 9.52 -10.50 5.59
C ASP A 606 10.80 -10.76 6.36
N LYS A 607 11.27 -12.01 6.41
CA LYS A 607 12.56 -12.36 7.01
C LYS A 607 13.71 -11.62 6.31
N ILE A 608 13.74 -11.62 4.97
CA ILE A 608 14.77 -10.92 4.18
C ILE A 608 14.80 -9.43 4.55
N ILE A 609 13.65 -8.77 4.52
CA ILE A 609 13.54 -7.32 4.68
C ILE A 609 13.75 -6.89 6.13
N ASN A 610 13.13 -7.58 7.09
CA ASN A 610 13.25 -7.19 8.48
C ASN A 610 14.62 -7.53 9.07
N GLY A 611 15.22 -8.63 8.63
CA GLY A 611 16.57 -9.06 9.03
C GLY A 611 17.69 -8.35 8.27
N ASP A 612 17.40 -7.64 7.16
CA ASP A 612 18.41 -7.11 6.24
C ASP A 612 19.33 -8.25 5.74
N LEU A 613 18.75 -9.42 5.44
CA LEU A 613 19.51 -10.67 5.26
C LEU A 613 20.41 -10.67 4.03
N LEU A 614 20.10 -9.85 3.02
CA LEU A 614 20.95 -9.70 1.83
C LEU A 614 22.33 -9.10 2.16
N ARG A 615 22.53 -8.53 3.36
CA ARG A 615 23.88 -8.14 3.83
C ARG A 615 24.81 -9.33 4.02
N PHE A 616 24.25 -10.53 4.20
CA PHE A 616 24.97 -11.81 4.39
C PHE A 616 24.95 -12.71 3.16
N TYR A 617 24.25 -12.32 2.10
CA TYR A 617 24.11 -13.10 0.87
C TYR A 617 24.76 -12.38 -0.30
N GLN A 618 25.50 -13.08 -1.15
CA GLN A 618 26.04 -12.49 -2.36
C GLN A 618 25.96 -13.50 -3.52
N PRO A 619 25.03 -13.32 -4.47
CA PRO A 619 24.96 -14.12 -5.68
C PRO A 619 26.26 -14.05 -6.47
N LYS A 620 26.60 -15.15 -7.14
CA LYS A 620 27.82 -15.22 -7.94
C LYS A 620 27.77 -14.19 -9.09
N GLY A 621 28.80 -13.36 -9.18
CA GLY A 621 28.90 -12.32 -10.21
C GLY A 621 28.14 -11.03 -9.90
N PHE A 622 27.36 -10.97 -8.81
CA PHE A 622 26.73 -9.74 -8.37
C PHE A 622 27.72 -8.82 -7.65
N LYS A 623 27.83 -7.57 -8.09
CA LYS A 623 28.62 -6.54 -7.42
C LYS A 623 27.73 -5.79 -6.44
N LYS A 624 28.04 -5.87 -5.15
CA LYS A 624 27.30 -5.17 -4.10
C LYS A 624 27.22 -3.67 -4.39
N VAL A 625 26.02 -3.11 -4.25
CA VAL A 625 25.75 -1.68 -4.40
C VAL A 625 26.39 -0.91 -3.24
N ASP A 626 27.07 0.18 -3.56
CA ASP A 626 27.50 1.19 -2.59
C ASP A 626 26.61 2.43 -2.76
N PRO A 627 25.62 2.64 -1.87
CA PRO A 627 24.67 3.75 -1.98
C PRO A 627 25.34 5.14 -1.98
N THR A 628 26.57 5.26 -1.47
CA THR A 628 27.28 6.54 -1.40
C THR A 628 27.80 7.05 -2.75
N GLN A 629 27.80 6.17 -3.77
CA GLN A 629 28.25 6.51 -5.13
C GLN A 629 27.15 7.18 -5.98
N TYR A 630 25.94 7.31 -5.45
CA TYR A 630 24.78 7.81 -6.18
C TYR A 630 24.37 9.19 -5.67
N ASP A 631 24.34 10.15 -6.59
CA ASP A 631 23.96 11.54 -6.34
C ASP A 631 22.91 11.97 -7.37
N TYR A 632 21.75 12.39 -6.87
CA TYR A 632 20.60 12.78 -7.68
C TYR A 632 20.37 14.30 -7.67
N THR A 633 21.25 15.06 -7.02
CA THR A 633 21.15 16.52 -7.07
C THR A 633 21.42 17.01 -8.49
N LYS A 634 20.45 17.75 -9.05
CA LYS A 634 20.63 18.40 -10.35
C LYS A 634 21.75 19.42 -10.22
N ARG A 635 22.77 19.32 -11.07
CA ARG A 635 23.84 20.30 -11.15
C ARG A 635 23.44 21.36 -12.18
N ASP A 636 23.55 22.63 -11.81
CA ASP A 636 23.36 23.72 -12.75
C ASP A 636 24.57 23.80 -13.68
N ASP A 637 24.34 23.66 -14.99
CA ASP A 637 25.39 23.76 -16.02
C ASP A 637 26.05 25.16 -16.09
N SER A 638 25.52 26.14 -15.35
CA SER A 638 26.08 27.50 -15.22
C SER A 638 27.32 27.59 -14.30
N SER A 639 27.79 26.49 -13.71
CA SER A 639 28.94 26.47 -12.79
C SER A 639 30.24 25.92 -13.40
N SER A 640 30.30 25.73 -14.72
CA SER A 640 31.47 25.17 -15.42
C SER A 640 32.50 26.19 -15.91
N ASP A 641 32.68 27.30 -15.19
CA ASP A 641 33.70 28.34 -15.51
C ASP A 641 34.94 28.35 -14.59
N ASP A 642 35.08 27.40 -13.65
CA ASP A 642 36.27 27.31 -12.80
C ASP A 642 36.84 25.88 -12.78
N GLN A 643 37.62 25.51 -13.81
CA GLN A 643 38.87 24.75 -13.66
C GLN A 643 39.79 25.02 -14.86
N ASN A 644 40.35 26.23 -14.88
CA ASN A 644 41.61 26.52 -15.53
C ASN A 644 42.50 27.23 -14.50
N GLN A 645 43.11 26.44 -13.61
CA GLN A 645 44.27 26.82 -12.80
C GLN A 645 45.03 25.59 -12.31
#